data_AF-A0A1J5NBN9-F1
#
_entry.id   AF-A0A1J5NBN9-F1
#
_cell.length_a   1.000
_cell.length_b   1.000
_cell.length_c   1.000
_cell.angle_alpha   90.00
_cell.angle_beta   90.00
_cell.angle_gamma   90.00
#
_symmetry.space_group_name_H-M   'P 1'
#
loop_
_entity.id
_entity.type
_entity.pdbx_description
1 polymer ?
#
loop_
_entity_poly.entity_id
_entity_poly.type
_entity_poly.pdbx_seq_one_letter_code
_entity_poly.pdbx_strand_id
1 'polypeptide(L)'
;MCGIASFLSNRLWVAVPDVSWLGELEASFAEANAGTDLLAASKPLNELAGRFYDLMSFGVHMRLVGDAEALGALSSIRDTIRALRNAAAVKLEQGPRTDELESLREALDDYLWQIEREVLVNVDRTLALMPGELAGDVEARDRHFLAWGAEQVLQSIDKLEVRGRDSAGVALAFVLPEGVDPEAGLTAAQKQELADRSSINNADTRQVLVRKLADGRTACRFLYKVAQLVGQLGDNGAALREFIKHDELLWTMSQGLRTLNIIAHTRWASNGIISVPNCHPVDGLVEGDMSTGLEKTMFVLNGDVDNYRTLVEESVLSKGAHIPSAISTDAKILPVLFHLGVEESDDAEERFRNVLRRCEGSLAVVMQNLNDFDSQFLAQKGSGQSFYIGRTQDGWLVASEAYGMAARARSSFPVAVHRQGGVSVVLRDTDPSDAVPVARYLDNGEPVALAEETIEIFSRDIFRGEYAHYIEKEIHEAPDSVRNTLHGKYLKKNGGVEFLPEGFGRGPALVGRFRDKTRPIRRIICVGQGTAAVAAMAVSRLLRRTLADTGMAIESYTGSELIGFMGDEGMDDVFLIPVSQSGTTTDTNRVVDLCRDRGAWVNCIVNRRNSPLVQKSDSHIYTSNGRDVEMAVASTKAFYSQIAAGKLLSLWLADILGTMDKGAILKEIEALEGLPAKIDKVLENKEQIAEVARKYAPVHRYWALVGNGANCVAAQEVRIKLSELCYKSIPCDVTEDKKHIDLSTEPLTLVMASDLPEMVVTDTVKETTIFKAHNGSPIVFCAEDEDRFDRVAEATVKVPRAGGGLDFVLETVAGHWWGVSAAKAIDGHAEPFRRARVLIGGMLEGNTTFDREKLLIALNECVERIASGATDSALPARVAASLANYMLWLVNQARAIQATEARLPDILTILNKAIEEMTRPIDTIRHQAKTVTVGISRPQG
;
A
#
# COMPACT_ATOMS: atom_id res chain seq x y z
N MET A 1 -2.05 5.08 -1.64
CA MET A 1 -1.22 5.71 -2.69
C MET A 1 -2.12 5.96 -3.88
N CYS A 2 -1.76 6.89 -4.76
CA CYS A 2 -2.38 6.89 -6.08
C CYS A 2 -1.95 5.62 -6.81
N GLY A 3 -2.85 5.02 -7.57
CA GLY A 3 -2.60 3.83 -8.35
C GLY A 3 -2.83 4.10 -9.83
N ILE A 4 -1.88 3.77 -10.69
CA ILE A 4 -2.09 3.71 -12.14
C ILE A 4 -2.17 2.24 -12.54
N ALA A 5 -3.16 1.90 -13.37
CA ALA A 5 -3.16 0.64 -14.10
C ALA A 5 -3.63 0.89 -15.55
N SER A 6 -3.01 0.22 -16.51
CA SER A 6 -3.43 0.30 -17.91
C SER A 6 -3.20 -1.01 -18.65
N PHE A 7 -3.97 -1.23 -19.70
CA PHE A 7 -3.85 -2.38 -20.58
C PHE A 7 -3.92 -1.93 -22.04
N LEU A 8 -2.94 -2.37 -22.84
CA LEU A 8 -2.94 -2.22 -24.30
C LEU A 8 -2.91 -3.60 -24.92
N SER A 9 -3.99 -3.99 -25.61
CA SER A 9 -4.07 -5.30 -26.26
C SER A 9 -3.08 -5.42 -27.41
N ASN A 10 -2.53 -6.61 -27.61
CA ASN A 10 -1.93 -6.99 -28.89
C ASN A 10 -3.00 -7.52 -29.85
N ARG A 11 -2.58 -8.13 -30.97
CA ARG A 11 -3.49 -8.73 -31.96
C ARG A 11 -3.62 -10.25 -31.85
N LEU A 12 -3.05 -10.88 -30.82
CA LEU A 12 -3.00 -12.33 -30.65
C LEU A 12 -4.23 -12.91 -29.94
N TRP A 13 -4.98 -12.09 -29.20
CA TRP A 13 -6.17 -12.52 -28.45
C TRP A 13 -7.28 -13.15 -29.32
N VAL A 14 -7.26 -12.92 -30.64
CA VAL A 14 -8.21 -13.53 -31.59
C VAL A 14 -7.91 -15.00 -31.89
N ALA A 15 -6.72 -15.49 -31.55
CA ALA A 15 -6.33 -16.87 -31.78
C ALA A 15 -7.08 -17.84 -30.84
N VAL A 16 -7.34 -19.04 -31.33
CA VAL A 16 -7.82 -20.16 -30.51
C VAL A 16 -6.61 -20.80 -29.85
N PRO A 17 -6.50 -20.82 -28.51
CA PRO A 17 -5.35 -21.42 -27.84
C PRO A 17 -5.41 -22.95 -27.91
N ASP A 18 -4.23 -23.58 -27.85
CA ASP A 18 -4.13 -24.99 -27.52
C ASP A 18 -4.22 -25.17 -25.99
N VAL A 19 -5.17 -26.00 -25.54
CA VAL A 19 -5.42 -26.30 -24.13
C VAL A 19 -5.26 -27.78 -23.78
N SER A 20 -4.70 -28.60 -24.69
CA SER A 20 -4.45 -30.03 -24.43
C SER A 20 -3.55 -30.25 -23.20
N TRP A 21 -2.64 -29.30 -22.95
CA TRP A 21 -1.73 -29.30 -21.80
C TRP A 21 -2.47 -29.32 -20.45
N LEU A 22 -3.73 -28.85 -20.36
CA LEU A 22 -4.51 -28.93 -19.12
C LEU A 22 -4.76 -30.40 -18.72
N GLY A 23 -5.10 -31.26 -19.68
CA GLY A 23 -5.33 -32.69 -19.43
C GLY A 23 -4.03 -33.44 -19.11
N GLU A 24 -2.93 -33.09 -19.78
CA GLU A 24 -1.59 -33.65 -19.48
C GLU A 24 -1.13 -33.27 -18.06
N LEU A 25 -1.39 -32.03 -17.67
CA LEU A 25 -1.05 -31.51 -16.35
C LEU A 25 -1.94 -32.10 -15.26
N GLU A 26 -3.24 -32.26 -15.52
CA GLU A 26 -4.17 -32.98 -14.64
C GLU A 26 -3.68 -34.40 -14.35
N ALA A 27 -3.31 -35.15 -15.38
CA ALA A 27 -2.77 -36.50 -15.23
C ALA A 27 -1.47 -36.51 -14.39
N SER A 28 -0.59 -35.53 -14.60
CA SER A 28 0.67 -35.41 -13.87
C SER A 28 0.48 -35.06 -12.39
N PHE A 29 -0.48 -34.19 -12.07
CA PHE A 29 -0.87 -33.92 -10.67
C PHE A 29 -1.53 -35.13 -10.00
N ALA A 30 -2.38 -35.85 -10.72
CA ALA A 30 -3.02 -37.07 -10.22
C ALA A 30 -1.98 -38.16 -9.89
N GLU A 31 -0.97 -38.34 -10.74
CA GLU A 31 0.16 -39.25 -10.50
C GLU A 31 0.95 -38.84 -9.25
N ALA A 32 1.30 -37.56 -9.11
CA ALA A 32 2.02 -37.04 -7.95
C ALA A 32 1.23 -37.23 -6.63
N ASN A 33 -0.08 -37.03 -6.66
CA ASN A 33 -0.97 -37.19 -5.50
C ASN A 33 -1.23 -38.66 -5.13
N ALA A 34 -1.16 -39.59 -6.08
CA ALA A 34 -1.24 -41.02 -5.81
C ALA A 34 0.06 -41.59 -5.20
N GLY A 35 1.19 -40.89 -5.37
CA GLY A 35 2.48 -41.27 -4.82
C GLY A 35 2.61 -41.06 -3.30
N THR A 36 3.61 -41.70 -2.69
CA THR A 36 3.94 -41.51 -1.27
C THR A 36 4.90 -40.36 -1.01
N ASP A 37 5.59 -39.86 -2.04
CA ASP A 37 6.55 -38.77 -1.95
C ASP A 37 5.90 -37.45 -2.38
N LEU A 38 5.65 -36.55 -1.42
CA LEU A 38 5.08 -35.23 -1.68
C LEU A 38 5.97 -34.38 -2.61
N LEU A 39 7.30 -34.58 -2.58
CA LEU A 39 8.22 -33.82 -3.43
C LEU A 39 8.03 -34.13 -4.93
N ALA A 40 7.37 -35.24 -5.29
CA ALA A 40 6.99 -35.52 -6.66
C ALA A 40 6.06 -34.43 -7.25
N ALA A 41 5.31 -33.70 -6.41
CA ALA A 41 4.46 -32.59 -6.83
C ALA A 41 5.25 -31.39 -7.38
N SER A 42 6.55 -31.25 -7.07
CA SER A 42 7.38 -30.16 -7.61
C SER A 42 7.45 -30.18 -9.13
N LYS A 43 7.41 -31.35 -9.78
CA LYS A 43 7.46 -31.48 -11.24
C LYS A 43 6.23 -30.86 -11.92
N PRO A 44 5.00 -31.31 -11.68
CA PRO A 44 3.82 -30.70 -12.29
C PRO A 44 3.61 -29.24 -11.85
N LEU A 45 4.05 -28.84 -10.65
CA LEU A 45 4.06 -27.42 -10.27
C LEU A 45 4.99 -26.57 -11.13
N ASN A 46 6.19 -27.05 -11.42
CA ASN A 46 7.12 -26.33 -12.29
C ASN A 46 6.61 -26.27 -13.75
N GLU A 47 5.91 -27.30 -14.21
CA GLU A 47 5.24 -27.30 -15.52
C GLU A 47 4.10 -26.26 -15.56
N LEU A 48 3.25 -26.22 -14.52
CA LEU A 48 2.22 -25.18 -14.34
C LEU A 48 2.84 -23.78 -14.31
N ALA A 49 3.93 -23.59 -13.56
CA ALA A 49 4.68 -22.35 -13.46
C ALA A 49 5.19 -21.87 -14.83
N GLY A 50 5.74 -22.79 -15.63
CA GLY A 50 6.20 -22.51 -17.00
C GLY A 50 5.08 -22.13 -17.97
N ARG A 51 3.83 -22.51 -17.64
CA ARG A 51 2.61 -22.19 -18.40
C ARG A 51 1.84 -21.00 -17.84
N PHE A 52 2.43 -20.20 -16.96
CA PHE A 52 1.77 -19.05 -16.33
C PHE A 52 1.07 -18.14 -17.35
N TYR A 53 1.76 -17.71 -18.41
CA TYR A 53 1.19 -16.78 -19.40
C TYR A 53 0.08 -17.41 -20.24
N ASP A 54 0.18 -18.71 -20.53
CA ASP A 54 -0.90 -19.47 -21.19
C ASP A 54 -2.14 -19.50 -20.30
N LEU A 55 -1.97 -19.89 -19.03
CA LEU A 55 -3.04 -19.99 -18.03
C LEU A 55 -3.77 -18.66 -17.83
N MET A 56 -3.02 -17.54 -17.79
CA MET A 56 -3.59 -16.21 -17.55
C MET A 56 -4.19 -15.56 -18.81
N SER A 57 -4.11 -16.19 -19.98
CA SER A 57 -4.52 -15.63 -21.27
C SER A 57 -6.05 -15.53 -21.45
N PHE A 58 -6.48 -14.62 -22.32
CA PHE A 58 -7.88 -14.51 -22.74
C PHE A 58 -8.36 -15.76 -23.46
N GLY A 59 -7.48 -16.39 -24.25
CA GLY A 59 -7.78 -17.65 -24.91
C GLY A 59 -8.24 -18.72 -23.92
N VAL A 60 -7.45 -18.98 -22.88
CA VAL A 60 -7.80 -19.98 -21.85
C VAL A 60 -9.07 -19.58 -21.10
N HIS A 61 -9.24 -18.29 -20.78
CA HIS A 61 -10.49 -17.79 -20.21
C HIS A 61 -11.72 -18.19 -21.06
N MET A 62 -11.68 -17.98 -22.38
CA MET A 62 -12.79 -18.35 -23.27
C MET A 62 -13.02 -19.86 -23.35
N ARG A 63 -11.96 -20.67 -23.25
CA ARG A 63 -12.10 -22.13 -23.15
C ARG A 63 -12.80 -22.51 -21.84
N LEU A 64 -12.44 -21.91 -20.71
CA LEU A 64 -13.10 -22.20 -19.43
C LEU A 64 -14.59 -21.79 -19.42
N VAL A 65 -14.98 -20.76 -20.17
CA VAL A 65 -16.39 -20.35 -20.31
C VAL A 65 -17.18 -21.34 -21.18
N GLY A 66 -16.61 -21.77 -22.31
CA GLY A 66 -17.33 -22.55 -23.32
C GLY A 66 -17.11 -24.07 -23.31
N ASP A 67 -16.12 -24.57 -22.57
CA ASP A 67 -15.70 -25.97 -22.56
C ASP A 67 -15.67 -26.55 -21.14
N ALA A 68 -16.66 -27.40 -20.85
CA ALA A 68 -16.81 -28.06 -19.57
C ALA A 68 -15.66 -29.03 -19.24
N GLU A 69 -14.98 -29.59 -20.26
CA GLU A 69 -13.84 -30.49 -20.06
C GLU A 69 -12.63 -29.72 -19.55
N ALA A 70 -12.31 -28.58 -20.19
CA ALA A 70 -11.24 -27.69 -19.75
C ALA A 70 -11.48 -27.14 -18.33
N LEU A 71 -12.72 -26.74 -18.03
CA LEU A 71 -13.11 -26.28 -16.68
C LEU A 71 -13.00 -27.41 -15.64
N GLY A 72 -13.39 -28.63 -16.02
CA GLY A 72 -13.27 -29.83 -15.20
C GLY A 72 -11.81 -30.16 -14.87
N ALA A 73 -10.95 -30.20 -15.88
CA ALA A 73 -9.51 -30.48 -15.73
C ALA A 73 -8.84 -29.46 -14.79
N LEU A 74 -9.09 -28.16 -14.97
CA LEU A 74 -8.51 -27.13 -14.11
C LEU A 74 -9.05 -27.20 -12.67
N SER A 75 -10.33 -27.53 -12.50
CA SER A 75 -10.92 -27.75 -11.18
C SER A 75 -10.32 -28.97 -10.46
N SER A 76 -10.05 -30.04 -11.21
CA SER A 76 -9.38 -31.25 -10.72
C SER A 76 -7.94 -30.98 -10.28
N ILE A 77 -7.19 -30.19 -11.07
CA ILE A 77 -5.85 -29.71 -10.70
C ILE A 77 -5.91 -28.91 -9.39
N ARG A 78 -6.83 -27.94 -9.27
CA ARG A 78 -7.03 -27.16 -8.03
C ARG A 78 -7.24 -28.07 -6.82
N ASP A 79 -8.14 -29.05 -6.93
CA ASP A 79 -8.49 -29.93 -5.81
C ASP A 79 -7.33 -30.85 -5.43
N THR A 80 -6.55 -31.29 -6.42
CA THR A 80 -5.32 -32.07 -6.21
C THR A 80 -4.23 -31.25 -5.53
N ILE A 81 -3.98 -30.01 -5.99
CA ILE A 81 -3.04 -29.08 -5.33
C ILE A 81 -3.47 -28.83 -3.89
N ARG A 82 -4.77 -28.64 -3.63
CA ARG A 82 -5.32 -28.46 -2.28
C ARG A 82 -5.05 -29.68 -1.39
N ALA A 83 -5.23 -30.89 -1.91
CA ALA A 83 -4.93 -32.12 -1.18
C ALA A 83 -3.44 -32.23 -0.84
N LEU A 84 -2.57 -32.03 -1.83
CA LEU A 84 -1.11 -32.03 -1.67
C LEU A 84 -0.65 -30.97 -0.66
N ARG A 85 -1.22 -29.76 -0.74
CA ARG A 85 -0.95 -28.67 0.19
C ARG A 85 -1.28 -29.07 1.63
N ASN A 86 -2.45 -29.68 1.84
CA ASN A 86 -2.88 -30.09 3.17
C ASN A 86 -1.97 -31.22 3.70
N ALA A 87 -1.58 -32.16 2.85
CA ALA A 87 -0.63 -33.21 3.21
C ALA A 87 0.75 -32.65 3.58
N ALA A 88 1.25 -31.66 2.83
CA ALA A 88 2.50 -30.97 3.14
C ALA A 88 2.42 -30.24 4.49
N ALA A 89 1.32 -29.53 4.76
CA ALA A 89 1.10 -28.86 6.04
C ALA A 89 1.10 -29.85 7.22
N VAL A 90 0.36 -30.95 7.12
CA VAL A 90 0.34 -32.00 8.15
C VAL A 90 1.74 -32.60 8.37
N LYS A 91 2.49 -32.85 7.29
CA LYS A 91 3.85 -33.37 7.39
C LYS A 91 4.82 -32.38 8.05
N LEU A 92 4.67 -31.08 7.79
CA LEU A 92 5.44 -30.00 8.43
C LEU A 92 5.08 -29.78 9.91
N GLU A 93 3.87 -30.15 10.32
CA GLU A 93 3.46 -30.12 11.74
C GLU A 93 3.94 -31.34 12.51
N GLN A 94 3.90 -32.53 11.90
CA GLN A 94 4.17 -33.81 12.56
C GLN A 94 5.62 -34.31 12.40
N GLY A 95 6.38 -33.73 11.48
CA GLY A 95 7.70 -34.22 11.07
C GLY A 95 8.79 -33.15 11.07
N PRO A 96 10.03 -33.53 10.68
CA PRO A 96 11.10 -32.57 10.48
C PRO A 96 10.73 -31.61 9.35
N ARG A 97 10.86 -30.32 9.62
CA ARG A 97 10.70 -29.27 8.63
C ARG A 97 11.98 -29.19 7.80
N THR A 98 11.87 -29.43 6.49
CA THR A 98 12.99 -29.30 5.55
C THR A 98 12.70 -28.15 4.59
N ASP A 99 13.75 -27.50 4.09
CA ASP A 99 13.64 -26.36 3.19
C ASP A 99 12.88 -26.73 1.90
N GLU A 100 13.04 -27.96 1.40
CA GLU A 100 12.35 -28.44 0.20
C GLU A 100 10.85 -28.61 0.43
N LEU A 101 10.45 -29.14 1.59
CA LEU A 101 9.04 -29.36 1.90
C LEU A 101 8.31 -28.05 2.19
N GLU A 102 8.98 -27.09 2.85
CA GLU A 102 8.43 -25.73 3.05
C GLU A 102 8.32 -24.98 1.70
N SER A 103 9.36 -25.03 0.87
CA SER A 103 9.34 -24.43 -0.47
C SER A 103 8.24 -25.03 -1.34
N LEU A 104 8.06 -26.35 -1.29
CA LEU A 104 6.96 -27.02 -1.97
C LEU A 104 5.61 -26.54 -1.43
N ARG A 105 5.45 -26.44 -0.10
CA ARG A 105 4.18 -25.99 0.48
C ARG A 105 3.86 -24.57 0.04
N GLU A 106 4.84 -23.66 0.10
CA GLU A 106 4.68 -22.26 -0.33
C GLU A 106 4.26 -22.20 -1.80
N ALA A 107 4.92 -22.97 -2.68
CA ALA A 107 4.54 -23.07 -4.09
C ALA A 107 3.10 -23.63 -4.26
N LEU A 108 2.72 -24.64 -3.48
CA LEU A 108 1.35 -25.19 -3.51
C LEU A 108 0.30 -24.14 -3.10
N ASP A 109 0.58 -23.29 -2.10
CA ASP A 109 -0.32 -22.19 -1.72
C ASP A 109 -0.46 -21.15 -2.83
N ASP A 110 0.67 -20.80 -3.44
CA ASP A 110 0.79 -19.81 -4.50
C ASP A 110 0.00 -20.23 -5.75
N TYR A 111 0.19 -21.47 -6.21
CA TYR A 111 -0.50 -21.98 -7.39
C TYR A 111 -1.95 -22.40 -7.12
N LEU A 112 -2.28 -22.81 -5.88
CA LEU A 112 -3.67 -22.98 -5.47
C LEU A 112 -4.42 -21.64 -5.56
N TRP A 113 -3.83 -20.57 -5.01
CA TRP A 113 -4.41 -19.24 -5.06
C TRP A 113 -4.57 -18.75 -6.49
N GLN A 114 -3.55 -18.94 -7.33
CA GLN A 114 -3.62 -18.57 -8.73
C GLN A 114 -4.80 -19.24 -9.45
N ILE A 115 -4.91 -20.56 -9.37
CA ILE A 115 -5.99 -21.28 -10.06
C ILE A 115 -7.35 -20.90 -9.46
N GLU A 116 -7.47 -20.91 -8.14
CA GLU A 116 -8.75 -20.68 -7.47
C GLU A 116 -9.24 -19.24 -7.62
N ARG A 117 -8.39 -18.25 -7.35
CA ARG A 117 -8.78 -16.84 -7.24
C ARG A 117 -8.52 -16.03 -8.50
N GLU A 118 -7.40 -16.26 -9.17
CA GLU A 118 -6.97 -15.44 -10.31
C GLU A 118 -7.47 -15.98 -11.65
N VAL A 119 -7.80 -17.28 -11.71
CA VAL A 119 -8.35 -17.94 -12.90
C VAL A 119 -9.84 -18.27 -12.72
N LEU A 120 -10.19 -19.22 -11.86
CA LEU A 120 -11.56 -19.75 -11.77
C LEU A 120 -12.57 -18.70 -11.26
N VAL A 121 -12.35 -18.10 -10.10
CA VAL A 121 -13.22 -17.00 -9.60
C VAL A 121 -13.21 -15.80 -10.56
N ASN A 122 -12.11 -15.59 -11.29
CA ASN A 122 -12.02 -14.51 -12.25
C ASN A 122 -12.90 -14.74 -13.49
N VAL A 123 -13.18 -16.00 -13.87
CA VAL A 123 -14.18 -16.31 -14.90
C VAL A 123 -15.51 -15.71 -14.49
N ASP A 124 -15.99 -16.03 -13.29
CA ASP A 124 -17.27 -15.53 -12.78
C ASP A 124 -17.30 -14.00 -12.67
N ARG A 125 -16.21 -13.37 -12.19
CA ARG A 125 -16.12 -11.91 -12.11
C ARG A 125 -16.20 -11.22 -13.47
N THR A 126 -15.55 -11.80 -14.47
CA THR A 126 -15.56 -11.27 -15.84
C THR A 126 -16.97 -11.38 -16.43
N LEU A 127 -17.64 -12.52 -16.26
CA LEU A 127 -19.01 -12.73 -16.71
C LEU A 127 -20.00 -11.82 -15.97
N ALA A 128 -19.80 -11.58 -14.67
CA ALA A 128 -20.65 -10.72 -13.86
C ALA A 128 -20.58 -9.23 -14.27
N LEU A 129 -19.51 -8.83 -14.98
CA LEU A 129 -19.36 -7.48 -15.55
C LEU A 129 -20.23 -7.30 -16.80
N MET A 130 -20.73 -8.36 -17.42
CA MET A 130 -21.48 -8.33 -18.67
C MET A 130 -23.00 -8.43 -18.43
N PRO A 131 -23.84 -7.95 -19.37
CA PRO A 131 -25.26 -8.27 -19.39
C PRO A 131 -25.48 -9.79 -19.49
N GLY A 132 -26.49 -10.32 -18.79
CA GLY A 132 -26.67 -11.77 -18.64
C GLY A 132 -26.81 -12.55 -19.96
N GLU A 133 -27.50 -11.98 -20.96
CA GLU A 133 -27.62 -12.60 -22.29
C GLU A 133 -26.27 -12.68 -23.00
N LEU A 134 -25.44 -11.64 -22.85
CA LEU A 134 -24.14 -11.53 -23.49
C LEU A 134 -23.09 -12.42 -22.80
N ALA A 135 -23.16 -12.55 -21.47
CA ALA A 135 -22.28 -13.40 -20.69
C ALA A 135 -22.37 -14.89 -21.09
N GLY A 136 -23.53 -15.33 -21.59
CA GLY A 136 -23.75 -16.71 -22.05
C GLY A 136 -23.40 -16.93 -23.53
N ASP A 137 -23.12 -15.87 -24.29
CA ASP A 137 -22.84 -15.95 -25.73
C ASP A 137 -21.34 -16.07 -26.01
N VAL A 138 -20.83 -17.30 -26.06
CA VAL A 138 -19.41 -17.57 -26.34
C VAL A 138 -18.94 -17.10 -27.72
N GLU A 139 -19.86 -16.86 -28.66
CA GLU A 139 -19.56 -16.30 -29.98
C GLU A 139 -19.30 -14.79 -29.90
N ALA A 140 -19.73 -14.12 -28.82
CA ALA A 140 -19.45 -12.73 -28.51
C ALA A 140 -18.02 -12.49 -27.97
N ARG A 141 -17.04 -13.14 -28.60
CA ARG A 141 -15.63 -13.15 -28.17
C ARG A 141 -15.05 -11.74 -27.99
N ASP A 142 -15.41 -10.80 -28.86
CA ASP A 142 -15.02 -9.39 -28.77
C ASP A 142 -15.48 -8.75 -27.45
N ARG A 143 -16.75 -8.91 -27.10
CA ARG A 143 -17.36 -8.35 -25.89
C ARG A 143 -16.86 -9.07 -24.63
N HIS A 144 -16.60 -10.38 -24.69
CA HIS A 144 -15.86 -11.09 -23.64
C HIS A 144 -14.44 -10.54 -23.44
N PHE A 145 -13.74 -10.18 -24.52
CA PHE A 145 -12.39 -9.60 -24.43
C PHE A 145 -12.41 -8.22 -23.77
N LEU A 146 -13.40 -7.38 -24.11
CA LEU A 146 -13.62 -6.10 -23.42
C LEU A 146 -13.83 -6.30 -21.92
N ALA A 147 -14.73 -7.22 -21.53
CA ALA A 147 -15.01 -7.51 -20.13
C ALA A 147 -13.77 -8.01 -19.39
N TRP A 148 -13.02 -8.93 -20.02
CA TRP A 148 -11.79 -9.50 -19.47
C TRP A 148 -10.71 -8.44 -19.27
N GLY A 149 -10.46 -7.60 -20.29
CA GLY A 149 -9.47 -6.52 -20.20
C GLY A 149 -9.85 -5.46 -19.17
N ALA A 150 -11.14 -5.09 -19.10
CA ALA A 150 -11.65 -4.17 -18.08
C ALA A 150 -11.48 -4.73 -16.66
N GLU A 151 -11.88 -5.98 -16.42
CA GLU A 151 -11.77 -6.60 -15.09
C GLU A 151 -10.30 -6.75 -14.67
N GLN A 152 -9.37 -7.02 -15.59
CA GLN A 152 -7.95 -7.04 -15.26
C GLN A 152 -7.44 -5.71 -14.73
N VAL A 153 -7.74 -4.61 -15.43
CA VAL A 153 -7.32 -3.27 -15.01
C VAL A 153 -8.00 -2.90 -13.69
N LEU A 154 -9.29 -3.19 -13.52
CA LEU A 154 -10.01 -2.92 -12.28
C LEU A 154 -9.44 -3.73 -11.10
N GLN A 155 -9.01 -4.97 -11.31
CA GLN A 155 -8.33 -5.75 -10.28
C GLN A 155 -6.94 -5.23 -9.93
N SER A 156 -6.22 -4.65 -10.88
CA SER A 156 -4.97 -3.94 -10.59
C SER A 156 -5.26 -2.69 -9.75
N ILE A 157 -6.30 -1.95 -10.11
CA ILE A 157 -6.78 -0.79 -9.35
C ILE A 157 -7.18 -1.16 -7.93
N ASP A 158 -7.95 -2.23 -7.72
CA ASP A 158 -8.36 -2.68 -6.37
C ASP A 158 -7.16 -3.01 -5.47
N LYS A 159 -6.07 -3.54 -6.05
CA LYS A 159 -4.82 -3.84 -5.32
C LYS A 159 -4.00 -2.59 -5.02
N LEU A 160 -4.05 -1.60 -5.91
CA LEU A 160 -3.32 -0.33 -5.77
C LEU A 160 -4.06 0.66 -4.86
N GLU A 161 -5.38 0.50 -4.72
CA GLU A 161 -6.18 1.22 -3.74
C GLU A 161 -5.86 0.73 -2.32
N VAL A 162 -5.61 1.65 -1.40
CA VAL A 162 -5.29 1.31 0.01
C VAL A 162 -6.07 2.17 1.01
N ARG A 163 -7.01 3.00 0.54
CA ARG A 163 -7.81 3.89 1.39
C ARG A 163 -9.30 3.61 1.35
N GLY A 164 -9.84 3.27 0.18
CA GLY A 164 -11.28 3.11 0.00
C GLY A 164 -12.11 4.38 -0.04
N ARG A 165 -11.46 5.53 0.08
CA ARG A 165 -12.05 6.87 -0.06
C ARG A 165 -11.10 7.70 -0.93
N ASP A 166 -11.59 8.83 -1.42
CA ASP A 166 -11.03 9.71 -2.46
C ASP A 166 -11.73 9.50 -3.81
N SER A 167 -11.05 9.05 -4.85
CA SER A 167 -11.65 8.96 -6.19
C SER A 167 -10.97 7.93 -7.08
N ALA A 168 -11.71 7.40 -8.05
CA ALA A 168 -11.19 6.54 -9.09
C ALA A 168 -11.83 6.85 -10.44
N GLY A 169 -11.13 6.51 -11.51
CA GLY A 169 -11.68 6.59 -12.85
C GLY A 169 -11.00 5.64 -13.82
N VAL A 170 -11.74 5.28 -14.87
CA VAL A 170 -11.27 4.41 -15.96
C VAL A 170 -11.79 4.94 -17.30
N ALA A 171 -10.91 4.99 -18.29
CA ALA A 171 -11.26 5.20 -19.68
C ALA A 171 -11.11 3.87 -20.42
N LEU A 172 -12.24 3.30 -20.85
CA LEU A 172 -12.28 2.15 -21.74
C LEU A 172 -12.31 2.67 -23.17
N ALA A 173 -11.24 2.47 -23.93
CA ALA A 173 -11.20 2.86 -25.32
C ALA A 173 -10.96 1.63 -26.20
N PHE A 174 -11.65 1.57 -27.33
CA PHE A 174 -11.50 0.49 -28.31
C PHE A 174 -11.64 1.02 -29.74
N VAL A 175 -11.08 0.26 -30.69
CA VAL A 175 -11.15 0.56 -32.12
C VAL A 175 -11.93 -0.53 -32.86
N LEU A 176 -12.86 -0.07 -33.68
CA LEU A 176 -13.59 -0.85 -34.67
C LEU A 176 -12.88 -0.74 -36.05
N PRO A 177 -12.87 -1.83 -36.83
CA PRO A 177 -12.23 -1.83 -38.15
C PRO A 177 -13.00 -0.94 -39.14
N GLU A 178 -12.37 -0.64 -40.26
CA GLU A 178 -12.99 0.13 -41.34
C GLU A 178 -14.33 -0.48 -41.78
N GLY A 179 -15.34 0.37 -41.98
CA GLY A 179 -16.66 -0.03 -42.45
C GLY A 179 -17.60 -0.57 -41.38
N VAL A 180 -17.15 -0.72 -40.13
CA VAL A 180 -18.02 -1.05 -39.00
C VAL A 180 -18.54 0.25 -38.36
N ASP A 181 -19.86 0.41 -38.37
CA ASP A 181 -20.55 1.52 -37.74
C ASP A 181 -20.91 1.16 -36.28
N PRO A 182 -20.34 1.85 -35.27
CA PRO A 182 -20.66 1.59 -33.87
C PRO A 182 -22.14 1.84 -33.54
N GLU A 183 -22.83 2.66 -34.33
CA GLU A 183 -24.21 3.06 -34.06
C GLU A 183 -25.26 2.16 -34.73
N ALA A 184 -24.82 1.19 -35.56
CA ALA A 184 -25.71 0.37 -36.38
C ALA A 184 -26.71 -0.45 -35.53
N GLY A 185 -26.26 -0.94 -34.37
CA GLY A 185 -27.08 -1.71 -33.44
C GLY A 185 -27.91 -0.89 -32.45
N LEU A 186 -27.79 0.44 -32.44
CA LEU A 186 -28.42 1.28 -31.42
C LEU A 186 -29.90 1.56 -31.71
N THR A 187 -30.73 1.43 -30.67
CA THR A 187 -32.13 1.87 -30.69
C THR A 187 -32.23 3.40 -30.75
N ALA A 188 -33.40 3.95 -31.08
CA ALA A 188 -33.61 5.40 -31.09
C ALA A 188 -33.33 6.06 -29.73
N ALA A 189 -33.69 5.40 -28.63
CA ALA A 189 -33.42 5.88 -27.28
C ALA A 189 -31.92 5.89 -26.96
N GLN A 190 -31.21 4.83 -27.37
CA GLN A 190 -29.75 4.74 -27.21
C GLN A 190 -29.00 5.76 -28.07
N LYS A 191 -29.48 6.07 -29.28
CA LYS A 191 -28.89 7.16 -30.09
C LYS A 191 -29.08 8.53 -29.43
N GLN A 192 -30.21 8.75 -28.77
CA GLN A 192 -30.42 9.96 -27.97
C GLN A 192 -29.48 9.98 -26.76
N GLU A 193 -29.35 8.87 -26.01
CA GLU A 193 -28.41 8.79 -24.88
C GLU A 193 -26.97 9.02 -25.34
N LEU A 194 -26.56 8.44 -26.49
CA LEU A 194 -25.25 8.66 -27.07
C LEU A 194 -25.02 10.14 -27.40
N ALA A 195 -26.01 10.82 -28.00
CA ALA A 195 -25.93 12.24 -28.29
C ALA A 195 -25.77 13.07 -27.00
N ASP A 196 -26.55 12.76 -25.97
CA ASP A 196 -26.48 13.43 -24.67
C ASP A 196 -25.10 13.25 -24.03
N ARG A 197 -24.58 12.01 -24.00
CA ARG A 197 -23.28 11.68 -23.40
C ARG A 197 -22.08 12.18 -24.22
N SER A 198 -22.24 12.33 -25.53
CA SER A 198 -21.24 12.94 -26.41
C SER A 198 -21.22 14.46 -26.31
N SER A 199 -22.29 15.07 -25.79
CA SER A 199 -22.39 16.52 -25.56
C SER A 199 -21.75 16.99 -24.25
N ILE A 200 -21.26 16.07 -23.41
CA ILE A 200 -20.59 16.39 -22.14
C ILE A 200 -19.29 17.14 -22.42
N ASN A 201 -19.27 18.41 -22.04
CA ASN A 201 -18.21 19.36 -22.33
C ASN A 201 -17.01 19.31 -21.34
N ASN A 202 -16.71 18.16 -20.74
CA ASN A 202 -15.57 17.93 -19.82
C ASN A 202 -15.35 16.42 -19.67
N ALA A 203 -14.19 15.95 -19.21
CA ALA A 203 -14.01 14.55 -18.80
C ALA A 203 -14.82 14.24 -17.53
N ASP A 204 -16.13 14.17 -17.65
CA ASP A 204 -17.04 13.78 -16.59
C ASP A 204 -17.39 12.29 -16.66
N THR A 205 -18.01 11.78 -15.60
CA THR A 205 -18.49 10.41 -15.57
C THR A 205 -19.52 10.17 -16.68
N ARG A 206 -19.49 8.97 -17.28
CA ARG A 206 -20.31 8.52 -18.41
C ARG A 206 -20.10 9.28 -19.72
N GLN A 207 -19.08 10.12 -19.88
CA GLN A 207 -18.76 10.69 -21.20
C GLN A 207 -18.48 9.57 -22.22
N VAL A 208 -19.03 9.74 -23.43
CA VAL A 208 -18.75 8.91 -24.60
C VAL A 208 -18.13 9.77 -25.68
N LEU A 209 -17.14 9.23 -26.37
CA LEU A 209 -16.56 9.86 -27.55
C LEU A 209 -16.49 8.83 -28.67
N VAL A 210 -16.95 9.24 -29.86
CA VAL A 210 -16.84 8.47 -31.11
C VAL A 210 -16.05 9.30 -32.10
N ARG A 211 -14.99 8.72 -32.67
CA ARG A 211 -14.08 9.42 -33.58
C ARG A 211 -13.72 8.54 -34.76
N LYS A 212 -13.98 9.02 -35.97
CA LYS A 212 -13.48 8.39 -37.19
C LYS A 212 -12.01 8.75 -37.40
N LEU A 213 -11.17 7.75 -37.58
CA LEU A 213 -9.73 7.88 -37.81
C LEU A 213 -9.45 8.11 -39.30
N ALA A 214 -8.26 8.65 -39.60
CA ALA A 214 -7.85 8.97 -40.97
C ALA A 214 -7.75 7.74 -41.89
N ASP A 215 -7.51 6.55 -41.30
CA ASP A 215 -7.42 5.27 -41.99
C ASP A 215 -8.78 4.54 -42.11
N GLY A 216 -9.89 5.22 -41.80
CA GLY A 216 -11.25 4.68 -41.94
C GLY A 216 -11.75 3.87 -40.75
N ARG A 217 -10.91 3.55 -39.76
CA ARG A 217 -11.30 2.92 -38.50
C ARG A 217 -12.13 3.88 -37.63
N THR A 218 -12.85 3.35 -36.65
CA THR A 218 -13.61 4.16 -35.69
C THR A 218 -13.14 3.87 -34.27
N ALA A 219 -12.68 4.90 -33.55
CA ALA A 219 -12.31 4.82 -32.15
C ALA A 219 -13.50 5.25 -31.27
N CYS A 220 -13.77 4.47 -30.22
CA CYS A 220 -14.77 4.77 -29.21
C CYS A 220 -14.09 4.83 -27.83
N ARG A 221 -14.50 5.78 -26.98
CA ARG A 221 -14.03 5.89 -25.60
C ARG A 221 -15.20 6.10 -24.65
N PHE A 222 -15.25 5.31 -23.59
CA PHE A 222 -16.20 5.39 -22.48
C PHE A 222 -15.45 5.75 -21.21
N LEU A 223 -15.90 6.79 -20.52
CA LEU A 223 -15.27 7.29 -19.30
C LEU A 223 -16.19 7.03 -18.09
N TYR A 224 -15.65 6.41 -17.05
CA TYR A 224 -16.35 6.20 -15.79
C TYR A 224 -15.53 6.78 -14.65
N LYS A 225 -16.17 7.57 -13.80
CA LYS A 225 -15.51 8.25 -12.67
C LYS A 225 -16.39 8.18 -11.44
N VAL A 226 -15.75 8.01 -10.29
CA VAL A 226 -16.37 8.01 -8.97
C VAL A 226 -15.51 8.84 -8.01
N ALA A 227 -16.17 9.60 -7.13
CA ALA A 227 -15.53 10.34 -6.06
C ALA A 227 -16.32 10.14 -4.78
N GLN A 228 -15.67 9.59 -3.76
CA GLN A 228 -16.26 9.29 -2.46
C GLN A 228 -15.43 9.95 -1.36
N LEU A 229 -16.04 10.88 -0.63
CA LEU A 229 -15.38 11.49 0.53
C LEU A 229 -15.36 10.56 1.75
N VAL A 230 -16.30 9.62 1.78
CA VAL A 230 -16.43 8.56 2.77
C VAL A 230 -16.69 7.28 2.01
N GLY A 231 -15.88 6.27 2.24
CA GLY A 231 -15.94 4.98 1.57
C GLY A 231 -14.98 4.00 2.23
N GLN A 232 -15.17 2.72 1.95
CA GLN A 232 -14.32 1.61 2.36
C GLN A 232 -13.58 1.05 1.15
N LEU A 233 -12.47 0.36 1.42
CA LEU A 233 -11.65 -0.20 0.35
C LEU A 233 -12.45 -1.20 -0.47
N GLY A 234 -12.50 -0.97 -1.78
CA GLY A 234 -13.31 -1.71 -2.74
C GLY A 234 -14.53 -0.95 -3.25
N ASP A 235 -15.00 0.09 -2.56
CA ASP A 235 -16.22 0.81 -2.95
C ASP A 235 -16.07 1.50 -4.32
N ASN A 236 -14.90 2.09 -4.59
CA ASN A 236 -14.61 2.72 -5.87
C ASN A 236 -14.60 1.70 -7.03
N GLY A 237 -13.88 0.58 -6.84
CA GLY A 237 -13.85 -0.51 -7.81
C GLY A 237 -15.23 -1.13 -8.07
N ALA A 238 -16.05 -1.28 -7.03
CA ALA A 238 -17.43 -1.75 -7.16
C ALA A 238 -18.29 -0.76 -7.95
N ALA A 239 -18.20 0.54 -7.66
CA ALA A 239 -18.94 1.56 -8.39
C ALA A 239 -18.56 1.61 -9.88
N LEU A 240 -17.27 1.49 -10.21
CA LEU A 240 -16.83 1.44 -11.60
C LEU A 240 -17.37 0.21 -12.34
N ARG A 241 -17.38 -0.97 -11.69
CA ARG A 241 -17.98 -2.20 -12.26
C ARG A 241 -19.47 -2.04 -12.50
N GLU A 242 -20.19 -1.43 -11.56
CA GLU A 242 -21.63 -1.18 -11.71
C GLU A 242 -21.94 -0.25 -12.88
N PHE A 243 -21.13 0.80 -13.10
CA PHE A 243 -21.28 1.65 -14.28
C PHE A 243 -21.05 0.88 -15.59
N ILE A 244 -20.00 0.07 -15.68
CA ILE A 244 -19.67 -0.70 -16.89
C ILE A 244 -20.75 -1.75 -17.19
N LYS A 245 -21.18 -2.48 -16.16
CA LYS A 245 -22.18 -3.55 -16.29
C LYS A 245 -23.50 -3.06 -16.85
N HIS A 246 -23.96 -1.90 -16.42
CA HIS A 246 -25.26 -1.34 -16.79
C HIS A 246 -25.20 -0.38 -17.99
N ASP A 247 -24.06 -0.27 -18.68
CA ASP A 247 -23.91 0.59 -19.85
C ASP A 247 -24.24 -0.14 -21.15
N GLU A 248 -25.50 -0.10 -21.57
CA GLU A 248 -25.96 -0.75 -22.81
C GLU A 248 -25.26 -0.22 -24.07
N LEU A 249 -24.86 1.06 -24.08
CA LEU A 249 -24.13 1.66 -25.20
C LEU A 249 -22.76 1.01 -25.35
N LEU A 250 -22.04 0.80 -24.25
CA LEU A 250 -20.73 0.14 -24.26
C LEU A 250 -20.81 -1.25 -24.91
N TRP A 251 -21.75 -2.07 -24.46
CA TRP A 251 -21.89 -3.45 -24.92
C TRP A 251 -22.35 -3.56 -26.37
N THR A 252 -23.21 -2.65 -26.82
CA THR A 252 -23.69 -2.64 -28.21
C THR A 252 -22.63 -2.10 -29.16
N MET A 253 -21.96 -1.00 -28.82
CA MET A 253 -20.99 -0.33 -29.69
C MET A 253 -19.63 -1.06 -29.77
N SER A 254 -19.34 -1.97 -28.83
CA SER A 254 -18.09 -2.75 -28.83
C SER A 254 -18.12 -3.98 -29.74
N GLN A 255 -19.24 -4.23 -30.43
CA GLN A 255 -19.33 -5.30 -31.42
C GLN A 255 -18.33 -5.06 -32.57
N GLY A 256 -17.44 -6.03 -32.80
CA GLY A 256 -16.39 -5.99 -33.80
C GLY A 256 -15.07 -5.37 -33.33
N LEU A 257 -14.88 -5.13 -32.03
CA LEU A 257 -13.65 -4.51 -31.53
C LEU A 257 -12.39 -5.31 -31.87
N ARG A 258 -11.31 -4.58 -32.19
CA ARG A 258 -10.02 -5.17 -32.59
C ARG A 258 -8.87 -4.84 -31.64
N THR A 259 -8.83 -3.60 -31.18
CA THR A 259 -7.80 -3.12 -30.25
C THR A 259 -8.49 -2.51 -29.04
N LEU A 260 -7.99 -2.83 -27.85
CA LEU A 260 -8.44 -2.35 -26.56
C LEU A 260 -7.30 -1.58 -25.88
N ASN A 261 -7.56 -0.34 -25.50
CA ASN A 261 -6.63 0.56 -24.81
C ASN A 261 -7.34 1.12 -23.58
N ILE A 262 -6.96 0.67 -22.40
CA ILE A 262 -7.57 1.04 -21.13
C ILE A 262 -6.54 1.78 -20.30
N ILE A 263 -6.94 2.92 -19.73
CA ILE A 263 -6.19 3.60 -18.66
C ILE A 263 -7.11 3.81 -17.46
N ALA A 264 -6.61 3.53 -16.26
CA ALA A 264 -7.34 3.70 -15.02
C ALA A 264 -6.45 4.28 -13.93
N HIS A 265 -7.09 4.92 -12.95
CA HIS A 265 -6.40 5.55 -11.86
C HIS A 265 -7.23 5.59 -10.58
N THR A 266 -6.59 5.33 -9.44
CA THR A 266 -7.09 5.72 -8.11
C THR A 266 -6.30 6.90 -7.61
N ARG A 267 -7.01 7.96 -7.21
CA ARG A 267 -6.42 9.25 -6.87
C ARG A 267 -6.43 9.46 -5.38
N TRP A 268 -5.27 9.78 -4.83
CA TRP A 268 -5.12 10.45 -3.56
C TRP A 268 -4.93 11.95 -3.84
N ALA A 269 -5.92 12.76 -3.47
CA ALA A 269 -5.91 14.19 -3.75
C ALA A 269 -4.78 14.91 -2.98
N SER A 270 -3.71 15.30 -3.68
CA SER A 270 -2.64 16.20 -3.21
C SER A 270 -3.00 17.66 -3.48
N ASN A 271 -3.43 17.96 -4.71
CA ASN A 271 -3.88 19.27 -5.17
C ASN A 271 -5.35 19.24 -5.58
N GLY A 272 -6.20 20.09 -4.98
CA GLY A 272 -7.63 20.16 -5.31
C GLY A 272 -8.50 19.16 -4.51
N ILE A 273 -9.79 19.47 -4.40
CA ILE A 273 -10.74 18.69 -3.59
C ILE A 273 -11.04 17.31 -4.18
N ILE A 274 -11.59 16.41 -3.36
CA ILE A 274 -12.15 15.13 -3.83
C ILE A 274 -13.47 15.43 -4.56
N SER A 275 -13.46 15.32 -5.89
CA SER A 275 -14.62 15.55 -6.75
C SER A 275 -14.46 14.81 -8.08
N VAL A 276 -15.57 14.50 -8.76
CA VAL A 276 -15.56 13.82 -10.07
C VAL A 276 -14.73 14.55 -11.12
N PRO A 277 -14.81 15.89 -11.27
CA PRO A 277 -13.98 16.64 -12.23
C PRO A 277 -12.47 16.54 -11.98
N ASN A 278 -12.06 16.31 -10.73
CA ASN A 278 -10.66 16.14 -10.36
C ASN A 278 -10.18 14.68 -10.48
N CYS A 279 -11.06 13.71 -10.70
CA CYS A 279 -10.67 12.31 -10.91
C CYS A 279 -9.86 12.18 -12.21
N HIS A 280 -8.80 11.39 -12.19
CA HIS A 280 -8.12 10.99 -13.41
C HIS A 280 -8.85 9.78 -14.04
N PRO A 281 -8.82 9.59 -15.37
CA PRO A 281 -8.10 10.37 -16.38
C PRO A 281 -8.65 11.78 -16.62
N VAL A 282 -7.78 12.74 -16.95
CA VAL A 282 -8.15 14.14 -17.26
C VAL A 282 -7.90 14.47 -18.74
N ASP A 283 -8.75 15.30 -19.32
CA ASP A 283 -8.67 15.79 -20.71
C ASP A 283 -7.98 17.15 -20.81
N GLY A 284 -7.75 17.65 -22.04
CA GLY A 284 -7.07 18.92 -22.30
C GLY A 284 -7.96 20.16 -22.47
N LEU A 285 -9.28 20.06 -22.30
CA LEU A 285 -10.24 21.14 -22.51
C LEU A 285 -9.99 22.33 -21.59
N VAL A 286 -10.11 23.52 -22.18
CA VAL A 286 -10.08 24.84 -21.53
C VAL A 286 -11.30 25.66 -21.97
N GLU A 287 -11.66 26.67 -21.18
CA GLU A 287 -12.70 27.65 -21.48
C GLU A 287 -12.09 28.95 -22.04
N GLY A 288 -12.84 29.76 -22.77
CA GLY A 288 -12.41 31.08 -23.26
C GLY A 288 -12.20 31.16 -24.79
N ASP A 289 -11.37 32.10 -25.23
CA ASP A 289 -11.19 32.46 -26.65
C ASP A 289 -10.48 31.36 -27.47
N MET A 290 -9.83 30.42 -26.78
CA MET A 290 -9.16 29.27 -27.36
C MET A 290 -9.71 28.00 -26.72
N SER A 291 -10.11 27.03 -27.54
CA SER A 291 -10.47 25.69 -27.08
C SER A 291 -9.57 24.65 -27.74
N THR A 292 -9.17 23.66 -26.97
CA THR A 292 -8.30 22.54 -27.37
C THR A 292 -9.09 21.32 -27.89
N GLY A 293 -10.40 21.27 -27.62
CA GLY A 293 -11.27 20.12 -27.84
C GLY A 293 -11.03 18.96 -26.85
N LEU A 294 -12.07 18.18 -26.59
CA LEU A 294 -12.07 17.03 -25.66
C LEU A 294 -11.45 15.74 -26.23
N GLU A 295 -11.16 15.76 -27.51
CA GLU A 295 -11.27 14.60 -28.39
C GLU A 295 -9.95 13.96 -28.81
N LYS A 296 -8.84 14.35 -28.16
CA LYS A 296 -7.50 13.95 -28.59
C LYS A 296 -6.77 13.10 -27.56
N THR A 297 -6.60 13.57 -26.33
CA THR A 297 -5.75 12.88 -25.34
C THR A 297 -6.35 12.86 -23.95
N MET A 298 -6.11 11.75 -23.24
CA MET A 298 -6.42 11.58 -21.81
C MET A 298 -5.15 11.24 -21.05
N PHE A 299 -4.98 11.85 -19.88
CA PHE A 299 -3.80 11.68 -19.04
C PHE A 299 -4.19 11.16 -17.67
N VAL A 300 -3.40 10.24 -17.13
CA VAL A 300 -3.36 9.92 -15.70
C VAL A 300 -1.99 10.30 -15.15
N LEU A 301 -1.97 10.84 -13.94
CA LEU A 301 -0.75 11.27 -13.24
C LEU A 301 -0.72 10.66 -11.84
N ASN A 302 0.38 9.99 -11.54
CA ASN A 302 0.85 9.75 -10.18
C ASN A 302 1.95 10.77 -9.85
N GLY A 303 1.83 11.42 -8.69
CA GLY A 303 2.72 12.50 -8.26
C GLY A 303 2.16 13.88 -8.53
N ASP A 304 3.04 14.88 -8.57
CA ASP A 304 2.67 16.31 -8.57
C ASP A 304 3.45 17.08 -9.66
N VAL A 305 2.78 18.06 -10.28
CA VAL A 305 3.39 19.08 -11.15
C VAL A 305 3.59 20.35 -10.32
N ASP A 306 4.77 20.53 -9.74
CA ASP A 306 5.04 21.60 -8.77
C ASP A 306 4.85 23.02 -9.37
N ASN A 307 5.21 23.19 -10.64
CA ASN A 307 5.12 24.47 -11.35
C ASN A 307 3.81 24.67 -12.15
N TYR A 308 2.74 23.91 -11.86
CA TYR A 308 1.50 23.95 -12.66
C TYR A 308 0.87 25.34 -12.75
N ARG A 309 0.94 26.16 -11.69
CA ARG A 309 0.37 27.51 -11.67
C ARG A 309 1.07 28.43 -12.68
N THR A 310 2.39 28.40 -12.70
CA THR A 310 3.21 29.12 -13.68
C THR A 310 2.88 28.66 -15.11
N LEU A 311 2.75 27.35 -15.31
CA LEU A 311 2.39 26.78 -16.62
C LEU A 311 0.99 27.21 -17.07
N VAL A 312 0.01 27.33 -16.15
CA VAL A 312 -1.33 27.87 -16.42
C VAL A 312 -1.24 29.34 -16.83
N GLU A 313 -0.47 30.17 -16.13
CA GLU A 313 -0.28 31.58 -16.48
C GLU A 313 0.33 31.74 -17.89
N GLU A 314 1.41 31.01 -18.15
CA GLU A 314 2.18 31.11 -19.40
C GLU A 314 1.48 30.54 -20.63
N SER A 315 0.72 29.45 -20.47
CA SER A 315 0.23 28.65 -21.61
C SER A 315 -1.29 28.69 -21.78
N VAL A 316 -2.03 29.11 -20.75
CA VAL A 316 -3.49 29.12 -20.73
C VAL A 316 -4.00 30.55 -20.65
N LEU A 317 -3.69 31.28 -19.57
CA LEU A 317 -4.18 32.65 -19.34
C LEU A 317 -3.63 33.64 -20.38
N SER A 318 -2.35 33.52 -20.74
CA SER A 318 -1.71 34.35 -21.77
C SER A 318 -2.38 34.26 -23.15
N LYS A 319 -3.14 33.19 -23.41
CA LYS A 319 -3.85 32.91 -24.65
C LYS A 319 -5.35 33.24 -24.59
N GLY A 320 -5.82 33.91 -23.52
CA GLY A 320 -7.24 34.21 -23.31
C GLY A 320 -8.09 32.98 -22.97
N ALA A 321 -7.46 31.91 -22.48
CA ALA A 321 -8.14 30.70 -22.02
C ALA A 321 -8.07 30.54 -20.50
N HIS A 322 -8.91 29.69 -19.93
CA HIS A 322 -8.99 29.40 -18.50
C HIS A 322 -9.19 27.90 -18.25
N ILE A 323 -8.65 27.41 -17.13
CA ILE A 323 -9.01 26.08 -16.62
C ILE A 323 -10.41 26.17 -15.99
N PRO A 324 -11.35 25.24 -16.31
CA PRO A 324 -12.67 25.23 -15.71
C PRO A 324 -12.61 25.28 -14.18
N SER A 325 -13.40 26.15 -13.54
CA SER A 325 -13.30 26.42 -12.09
C SER A 325 -13.60 25.20 -11.21
N ALA A 326 -14.33 24.21 -11.74
CA ALA A 326 -14.62 22.95 -11.05
C ALA A 326 -13.38 22.02 -10.96
N ILE A 327 -12.34 22.27 -11.76
CA ILE A 327 -11.12 21.46 -11.83
C ILE A 327 -9.98 22.21 -11.14
N SER A 328 -9.44 21.61 -10.09
CA SER A 328 -8.35 22.15 -9.26
C SER A 328 -7.13 21.21 -9.19
N THR A 329 -7.18 20.07 -9.86
CA THR A 329 -6.04 19.16 -9.95
C THR A 329 -4.97 19.70 -10.90
N ASP A 330 -3.72 19.59 -10.48
CA ASP A 330 -2.53 19.94 -11.25
C ASP A 330 -2.36 19.08 -12.51
N ALA A 331 -2.73 17.79 -12.46
CA ALA A 331 -2.70 16.88 -13.61
C ALA A 331 -3.38 17.42 -14.88
N LYS A 332 -4.36 18.33 -14.74
CA LYS A 332 -5.06 18.97 -15.87
C LYS A 332 -4.10 19.73 -16.79
N ILE A 333 -2.97 20.22 -16.28
CA ILE A 333 -2.00 20.99 -17.07
C ILE A 333 -1.32 20.13 -18.14
N LEU A 334 -1.17 18.81 -17.94
CA LEU A 334 -0.47 17.92 -18.86
C LEU A 334 -1.15 17.84 -20.25
N PRO A 335 -2.43 17.45 -20.37
CA PRO A 335 -3.10 17.44 -21.66
C PRO A 335 -3.31 18.85 -22.23
N VAL A 336 -3.44 19.88 -21.38
CA VAL A 336 -3.54 21.28 -21.83
C VAL A 336 -2.24 21.72 -22.51
N LEU A 337 -1.08 21.42 -21.91
CA LEU A 337 0.22 21.72 -22.51
C LEU A 337 0.46 20.94 -23.81
N PHE A 338 -0.03 19.70 -23.89
CA PHE A 338 0.06 18.91 -25.13
C PHE A 338 -0.64 19.60 -26.32
N HIS A 339 -1.70 20.36 -26.04
CA HIS A 339 -2.47 21.07 -27.07
C HIS A 339 -2.11 22.55 -27.25
N LEU A 340 -1.81 23.28 -26.16
CA LEU A 340 -1.57 24.72 -26.19
C LEU A 340 -0.13 25.11 -25.87
N GLY A 341 0.66 24.24 -25.27
CA GLY A 341 1.92 24.61 -24.63
C GLY A 341 3.19 24.30 -25.42
N VAL A 342 3.11 23.59 -26.54
CA VAL A 342 4.28 23.15 -27.30
C VAL A 342 4.09 23.46 -28.78
N GLU A 343 5.18 23.77 -29.49
CA GLU A 343 5.15 23.96 -30.94
C GLU A 343 4.55 22.73 -31.63
N GLU A 344 3.85 22.94 -32.75
CA GLU A 344 3.26 21.84 -33.49
C GLU A 344 4.36 20.92 -34.06
N SER A 345 4.61 19.80 -33.36
CA SER A 345 5.27 18.63 -33.94
C SER A 345 4.20 17.62 -34.36
N ASP A 346 4.37 17.04 -35.55
CA ASP A 346 3.56 15.93 -36.04
C ASP A 346 3.88 14.62 -35.31
N ASP A 347 5.01 14.56 -34.58
CA ASP A 347 5.39 13.41 -33.75
C ASP A 347 4.80 13.54 -32.33
N ALA A 348 3.83 12.67 -32.04
CA ALA A 348 3.19 12.61 -30.73
C ALA A 348 4.16 12.23 -29.60
N GLU A 349 5.19 11.42 -29.87
CA GLU A 349 6.19 11.01 -28.89
C GLU A 349 7.09 12.20 -28.50
N GLU A 350 7.59 12.93 -29.49
CA GLU A 350 8.35 14.16 -29.27
C GLU A 350 7.53 15.20 -28.52
N ARG A 351 6.28 15.41 -28.94
CA ARG A 351 5.34 16.33 -28.28
C ARG A 351 5.11 15.96 -26.82
N PHE A 352 4.92 14.67 -26.53
CA PHE A 352 4.75 14.16 -25.17
C PHE A 352 6.00 14.39 -24.30
N ARG A 353 7.21 14.13 -24.82
CA ARG A 353 8.46 14.46 -24.13
C ARG A 353 8.58 15.96 -23.86
N ASN A 354 8.21 16.80 -24.81
CA ASN A 354 8.27 18.27 -24.68
C ASN A 354 7.37 18.80 -23.56
N VAL A 355 6.16 18.26 -23.41
CA VAL A 355 5.27 18.58 -22.28
C VAL A 355 5.97 18.28 -20.95
N LEU A 356 6.52 17.08 -20.80
CA LEU A 356 7.14 16.62 -19.55
C LEU A 356 8.44 17.35 -19.22
N ARG A 357 9.18 17.86 -20.22
CA ARG A 357 10.35 18.72 -19.99
C ARG A 357 9.97 20.03 -19.29
N ARG A 358 8.81 20.61 -19.58
CA ARG A 358 8.32 21.85 -18.95
C ARG A 358 7.78 21.66 -17.53
N CYS A 359 7.38 20.44 -17.16
CA CYS A 359 6.85 20.14 -15.83
C CYS A 359 7.98 19.94 -14.81
N GLU A 360 7.92 20.62 -13.68
CA GLU A 360 8.77 20.35 -12.51
C GLU A 360 8.02 19.46 -11.52
N GLY A 361 8.73 18.57 -10.81
CA GLY A 361 8.15 17.66 -9.83
C GLY A 361 8.52 16.19 -10.04
N SER A 362 7.75 15.31 -9.41
CA SER A 362 7.90 13.85 -9.46
C SER A 362 6.66 13.27 -10.12
N LEU A 363 6.80 12.66 -11.30
CA LEU A 363 5.71 12.32 -12.18
C LEU A 363 5.84 10.89 -12.72
N ALA A 364 4.73 10.17 -12.70
CA ALA A 364 4.49 8.97 -13.48
C ALA A 364 3.21 9.20 -14.30
N VAL A 365 3.34 9.24 -15.62
CA VAL A 365 2.27 9.68 -16.53
C VAL A 365 1.97 8.59 -17.55
N VAL A 366 0.69 8.33 -17.77
CA VAL A 366 0.21 7.57 -18.94
C VAL A 366 -0.70 8.46 -19.76
N MET A 367 -0.42 8.54 -21.06
CA MET A 367 -1.24 9.23 -22.04
C MET A 367 -1.86 8.23 -23.01
N GLN A 368 -3.19 8.32 -23.14
CA GLN A 368 -3.95 7.71 -24.22
C GLN A 368 -4.25 8.78 -25.28
N ASN A 369 -3.82 8.53 -26.53
CA ASN A 369 -4.02 9.44 -27.66
C ASN A 369 -4.89 8.77 -28.72
N LEU A 370 -6.04 9.36 -29.04
CA LEU A 370 -6.96 8.76 -30.01
C LEU A 370 -6.52 8.94 -31.47
N ASN A 371 -5.55 9.82 -31.76
CA ASN A 371 -4.94 9.91 -33.09
C ASN A 371 -3.86 8.85 -33.32
N ASP A 372 -3.28 8.31 -32.24
CA ASP A 372 -2.31 7.21 -32.25
C ASP A 372 -2.81 6.15 -31.26
N PHE A 373 -3.98 5.58 -31.59
CA PHE A 373 -4.71 4.70 -30.69
C PHE A 373 -3.97 3.39 -30.41
N ASP A 374 -3.22 2.93 -31.40
CA ASP A 374 -2.44 1.69 -31.38
C ASP A 374 -1.24 1.80 -30.42
N SER A 375 -1.03 2.98 -29.83
CA SER A 375 0.07 3.27 -28.93
C SER A 375 -0.40 3.73 -27.55
N GLN A 376 0.40 3.40 -26.54
CA GLN A 376 0.27 3.95 -25.19
C GLN A 376 1.59 4.59 -24.78
N PHE A 377 1.52 5.85 -24.36
CA PHE A 377 2.69 6.66 -24.03
C PHE A 377 2.84 6.72 -22.51
N LEU A 378 4.04 6.42 -22.04
CA LEU A 378 4.38 6.35 -20.63
C LEU A 378 5.58 7.26 -20.36
N ALA A 379 5.63 7.91 -19.21
CA ALA A 379 6.83 8.61 -18.79
C ALA A 379 7.00 8.70 -17.28
N GLN A 380 8.26 8.67 -16.86
CA GLN A 380 8.70 8.79 -15.48
C GLN A 380 9.69 9.94 -15.36
N LYS A 381 9.47 10.86 -14.41
CA LYS A 381 10.35 11.99 -14.12
C LYS A 381 10.45 12.21 -12.60
N GLY A 382 11.64 12.58 -12.13
CA GLY A 382 11.89 12.81 -10.70
C GLY A 382 12.09 11.53 -9.90
N SER A 383 12.19 11.65 -8.57
CA SER A 383 12.31 10.53 -7.64
C SER A 383 11.07 10.44 -6.76
N GLY A 384 10.43 9.28 -6.71
CA GLY A 384 9.27 9.03 -5.82
C GLY A 384 8.03 8.46 -6.49
N GLN A 385 7.94 8.52 -7.82
CA GLN A 385 6.91 7.83 -8.61
C GLN A 385 7.55 6.92 -9.64
N SER A 386 6.94 5.76 -9.86
CA SER A 386 7.35 4.79 -10.87
C SER A 386 6.14 4.02 -11.38
N PHE A 387 6.37 3.23 -12.41
CA PHE A 387 5.51 2.14 -12.84
C PHE A 387 6.38 1.02 -13.39
N TYR A 388 5.76 -0.13 -13.51
CA TYR A 388 6.32 -1.36 -14.01
C TYR A 388 5.57 -1.69 -15.30
N ILE A 389 6.29 -2.18 -16.30
CA ILE A 389 5.72 -2.63 -17.56
C ILE A 389 5.85 -4.15 -17.60
N GLY A 390 4.71 -4.85 -17.59
CA GLY A 390 4.64 -6.30 -17.68
C GLY A 390 4.08 -6.72 -19.03
N ARG A 391 4.68 -7.74 -19.63
CA ARG A 391 4.13 -8.35 -20.85
C ARG A 391 3.17 -9.48 -20.47
N THR A 392 2.03 -9.56 -21.15
CA THR A 392 1.08 -10.68 -21.05
C THR A 392 0.93 -11.35 -22.41
N GLN A 393 0.25 -12.50 -22.46
CA GLN A 393 -0.03 -13.19 -23.72
C GLN A 393 -0.88 -12.32 -24.68
N ASP A 394 -1.75 -11.48 -24.13
CA ASP A 394 -2.74 -10.71 -24.88
C ASP A 394 -2.41 -9.21 -24.99
N GLY A 395 -1.25 -8.76 -24.48
CA GLY A 395 -0.84 -7.36 -24.60
C GLY A 395 0.19 -6.90 -23.58
N TRP A 396 0.15 -5.60 -23.31
CA TRP A 396 0.96 -4.92 -22.29
C TRP A 396 0.09 -4.52 -21.11
N LEU A 397 0.56 -4.83 -19.90
CA LEU A 397 -0.03 -4.39 -18.64
C LEU A 397 0.94 -3.45 -17.93
N VAL A 398 0.47 -2.27 -17.55
CA VAL A 398 1.26 -1.31 -16.76
C VAL A 398 0.59 -1.14 -15.41
N ALA A 399 1.40 -1.10 -14.36
CA ALA A 399 0.93 -0.80 -13.01
C ALA A 399 1.95 0.09 -12.28
N SER A 400 1.48 1.01 -11.44
CA SER A 400 2.37 1.87 -10.64
C SER A 400 3.18 1.09 -9.59
N GLU A 401 2.74 -0.12 -9.23
CA GLU A 401 3.49 -1.06 -8.39
C GLU A 401 3.42 -2.50 -8.90
N ALA A 402 4.47 -3.28 -8.65
CA ALA A 402 4.58 -4.67 -9.13
C ALA A 402 3.44 -5.57 -8.63
N TYR A 403 2.93 -5.35 -7.42
CA TYR A 403 1.79 -6.11 -6.90
C TYR A 403 0.48 -5.83 -7.65
N GLY A 404 0.38 -4.68 -8.34
CA GLY A 404 -0.74 -4.37 -9.23
C GLY A 404 -0.79 -5.29 -10.46
N MET A 405 0.33 -5.90 -10.83
CA MET A 405 0.43 -6.82 -11.99
C MET A 405 0.76 -8.27 -11.62
N ALA A 406 1.06 -8.58 -10.35
CA ALA A 406 1.46 -9.91 -9.90
C ALA A 406 0.47 -11.05 -10.24
N ALA A 407 -0.81 -10.73 -10.45
CA ALA A 407 -1.83 -11.69 -10.88
C ALA A 407 -1.76 -12.03 -12.39
N ARG A 408 -1.02 -11.25 -13.19
CA ARG A 408 -1.02 -11.32 -14.67
C ARG A 408 0.38 -11.32 -15.28
N ALA A 409 1.42 -11.03 -14.50
CA ALA A 409 2.81 -11.05 -14.93
C ALA A 409 3.74 -11.63 -13.86
N ARG A 410 4.80 -12.33 -14.29
CA ARG A 410 5.88 -12.86 -13.41
C ARG A 410 7.22 -12.15 -13.60
N SER A 411 7.29 -11.24 -14.56
CA SER A 411 8.40 -10.33 -14.75
C SER A 411 7.88 -8.96 -15.15
N SER A 412 8.71 -7.94 -14.94
CA SER A 412 8.41 -6.57 -15.37
C SER A 412 9.67 -5.77 -15.63
N PHE A 413 9.50 -4.66 -16.33
CA PHE A 413 10.52 -3.64 -16.55
C PHE A 413 10.18 -2.42 -15.70
N PRO A 414 10.90 -2.15 -14.59
CA PRO A 414 10.72 -0.94 -13.80
C PRO A 414 11.21 0.29 -14.58
N VAL A 415 10.43 1.38 -14.57
CA VAL A 415 10.73 2.60 -15.34
C VAL A 415 11.35 3.70 -14.46
N ALA A 416 11.89 3.35 -13.29
CA ALA A 416 12.51 4.28 -12.34
C ALA A 416 13.94 4.68 -12.78
N VAL A 417 14.05 5.58 -13.75
CA VAL A 417 15.34 6.09 -14.25
C VAL A 417 15.53 7.54 -13.85
N HIS A 418 16.25 7.79 -12.76
CA HIS A 418 16.48 9.14 -12.22
C HIS A 418 17.59 9.94 -12.92
N ARG A 419 18.26 9.37 -13.93
CA ARG A 419 19.32 10.06 -14.69
C ARG A 419 18.71 10.95 -15.77
N GLN A 420 19.41 12.04 -16.11
CA GLN A 420 19.10 12.88 -17.29
C GLN A 420 17.63 13.36 -17.37
N GLY A 421 17.03 13.70 -16.22
CA GLY A 421 15.72 14.35 -16.19
C GLY A 421 14.50 13.43 -16.39
N GLY A 422 14.67 12.12 -16.51
CA GLY A 422 13.60 11.12 -16.63
C GLY A 422 13.58 10.41 -17.99
N VAL A 423 12.62 9.49 -18.17
CA VAL A 423 12.46 8.69 -19.39
C VAL A 423 11.01 8.60 -19.87
N SER A 424 10.81 8.35 -21.17
CA SER A 424 9.54 7.98 -21.79
C SER A 424 9.62 6.61 -22.46
N VAL A 425 8.49 5.90 -22.54
CA VAL A 425 8.32 4.62 -23.24
C VAL A 425 7.06 4.71 -24.11
N VAL A 426 7.10 4.13 -25.30
CA VAL A 426 5.92 3.95 -26.16
C VAL A 426 5.70 2.46 -26.38
N LEU A 427 4.52 1.98 -26.01
CA LEU A 427 4.08 0.60 -26.21
C LEU A 427 3.12 0.55 -27.39
N ARG A 428 3.17 -0.50 -28.21
CA ARG A 428 2.33 -0.62 -29.42
C ARG A 428 1.59 -1.96 -29.47
N ASP A 429 0.40 -1.96 -30.06
CA ASP A 429 -0.42 -3.17 -30.27
C ASP A 429 0.23 -4.20 -31.22
N THR A 430 1.21 -3.74 -32.00
CA THR A 430 1.94 -4.47 -33.03
C THR A 430 3.31 -4.96 -32.58
N ASP A 431 3.69 -4.71 -31.32
CA ASP A 431 4.96 -5.20 -30.76
C ASP A 431 5.03 -6.75 -30.82
N PRO A 432 6.10 -7.33 -31.40
CA PRO A 432 6.24 -8.78 -31.54
C PRO A 432 6.29 -9.47 -30.17
N SER A 433 5.95 -10.75 -30.08
CA SER A 433 5.77 -11.49 -28.82
C SER A 433 6.95 -11.45 -27.85
N ASP A 434 8.16 -11.22 -28.36
CA ASP A 434 9.43 -11.15 -27.63
C ASP A 434 9.96 -9.70 -27.45
N ALA A 435 9.21 -8.67 -27.85
CA ALA A 435 9.65 -7.29 -27.70
C ALA A 435 9.82 -6.87 -26.24
N VAL A 436 10.86 -6.06 -26.03
CA VAL A 436 11.22 -5.40 -24.77
C VAL A 436 10.87 -3.91 -24.89
N PRO A 437 10.31 -3.28 -23.84
CA PRO A 437 10.01 -1.85 -23.88
C PRO A 437 11.28 -1.02 -24.06
N VAL A 438 11.24 -0.11 -25.04
CA VAL A 438 12.34 0.81 -25.33
C VAL A 438 12.07 2.13 -24.61
N ALA A 439 12.87 2.44 -23.59
CA ALA A 439 12.86 3.74 -22.94
C ALA A 439 13.74 4.74 -23.69
N ARG A 440 13.42 6.02 -23.59
CA ARG A 440 14.23 7.13 -24.10
C ARG A 440 14.34 8.24 -23.08
N TYR A 441 15.48 8.89 -22.98
CA TYR A 441 15.62 10.05 -22.11
C TYR A 441 14.74 11.22 -22.57
N LEU A 442 14.14 11.92 -21.61
CA LEU A 442 13.24 13.03 -21.91
C LEU A 442 13.95 14.22 -22.56
N ASP A 443 15.22 14.46 -22.21
CA ASP A 443 16.03 15.60 -22.66
C ASP A 443 16.52 15.49 -24.10
N ASN A 444 17.04 14.33 -24.50
CA ASN A 444 17.70 14.12 -25.80
C ASN A 444 17.06 13.03 -26.67
N GLY A 445 16.18 12.18 -26.13
CA GLY A 445 15.53 11.08 -26.87
C GLY A 445 16.41 9.86 -27.15
N GLU A 446 17.63 9.82 -26.60
CA GLU A 446 18.52 8.67 -26.72
C GLU A 446 17.93 7.45 -26.01
N PRO A 447 18.11 6.23 -26.56
CA PRO A 447 17.55 5.02 -25.99
C PRO A 447 18.21 4.62 -24.68
N VAL A 448 17.41 4.06 -23.78
CA VAL A 448 17.80 3.55 -22.46
C VAL A 448 17.33 2.11 -22.34
N ALA A 449 18.26 1.22 -22.01
CA ALA A 449 17.92 -0.16 -21.72
C ALA A 449 17.26 -0.26 -20.35
N LEU A 450 16.10 -0.90 -20.29
CA LEU A 450 15.45 -1.30 -19.05
C LEU A 450 15.86 -2.73 -18.71
N ALA A 451 16.18 -2.98 -17.44
CA ALA A 451 16.44 -4.33 -16.95
C ALA A 451 15.13 -5.02 -16.60
N GLU A 452 14.98 -6.27 -17.03
CA GLU A 452 13.88 -7.11 -16.60
C GLU A 452 14.12 -7.59 -15.16
N GLU A 453 13.08 -7.54 -14.34
CA GLU A 453 13.08 -8.04 -12.97
C GLU A 453 11.98 -9.07 -12.76
N THR A 454 12.27 -10.12 -12.00
CA THR A 454 11.28 -11.12 -11.59
C THR A 454 10.34 -10.55 -10.54
N ILE A 455 9.04 -10.81 -10.70
CA ILE A 455 8.01 -10.50 -9.71
C ILE A 455 7.90 -11.70 -8.77
N GLU A 456 8.56 -11.61 -7.62
CA GLU A 456 8.58 -12.68 -6.60
C GLU A 456 7.34 -12.72 -5.69
N ILE A 457 6.45 -11.74 -5.80
CA ILE A 457 5.23 -11.64 -4.99
C ILE A 457 4.03 -12.23 -5.74
N PHE A 458 3.09 -12.81 -5.01
CA PHE A 458 1.79 -13.25 -5.52
C PHE A 458 0.70 -12.33 -5.00
N SER A 459 -0.43 -12.22 -5.71
CA SER A 459 -1.53 -11.37 -5.20
C SER A 459 -2.10 -11.88 -3.87
N ARG A 460 -1.85 -13.15 -3.54
CA ARG A 460 -2.09 -13.77 -2.22
C ARG A 460 -1.40 -13.00 -1.09
N ASP A 461 -0.16 -12.59 -1.29
CA ASP A 461 0.68 -11.98 -0.25
C ASP A 461 0.13 -10.60 0.20
N ILE A 462 -0.61 -9.92 -0.69
CA ILE A 462 -1.28 -8.64 -0.43
C ILE A 462 -2.80 -8.76 -0.25
N PHE A 463 -3.34 -9.97 -0.15
CA PHE A 463 -4.79 -10.15 -0.04
C PHE A 463 -5.29 -9.75 1.35
N ARG A 464 -6.09 -8.67 1.46
CA ARG A 464 -6.58 -8.16 2.74
C ARG A 464 -7.40 -9.18 3.57
N GLY A 465 -8.04 -10.15 2.93
CA GLY A 465 -8.88 -11.13 3.64
C GLY A 465 -10.13 -10.50 4.25
N GLU A 466 -10.53 -11.01 5.41
CA GLU A 466 -11.73 -10.59 6.15
C GLU A 466 -11.54 -9.29 6.95
N TYR A 467 -10.32 -8.74 6.95
CA TYR A 467 -10.00 -7.56 7.73
C TYR A 467 -10.53 -6.28 7.06
N ALA A 468 -11.03 -5.36 7.88
CA ALA A 468 -11.41 -4.02 7.41
C ALA A 468 -10.16 -3.20 7.03
N HIS A 469 -9.04 -3.46 7.71
CA HIS A 469 -7.79 -2.72 7.53
C HIS A 469 -6.60 -3.66 7.34
N TYR A 470 -5.68 -3.31 6.44
CA TYR A 470 -4.39 -4.00 6.28
C TYR A 470 -3.59 -4.01 7.58
N ILE A 471 -3.59 -2.93 8.36
CA ILE A 471 -2.84 -2.92 9.63
C ILE A 471 -3.38 -3.97 10.62
N GLU A 472 -4.70 -4.24 10.60
CA GLU A 472 -5.30 -5.29 11.43
C GLU A 472 -4.85 -6.67 10.93
N LYS A 473 -4.89 -6.92 9.61
CA LYS A 473 -4.33 -8.14 8.99
C LYS A 473 -2.88 -8.34 9.40
N GLU A 474 -2.05 -7.31 9.26
CA GLU A 474 -0.61 -7.40 9.47
C GLU A 474 -0.24 -7.66 10.94
N ILE A 475 -0.98 -7.07 11.89
CA ILE A 475 -0.82 -7.42 13.31
C ILE A 475 -1.19 -8.89 13.56
N HIS A 476 -2.26 -9.38 12.91
CA HIS A 476 -2.68 -10.78 13.02
C HIS A 476 -1.74 -11.76 12.32
N GLU A 477 -1.03 -11.35 11.27
CA GLU A 477 -0.02 -12.14 10.55
C GLU A 477 1.37 -12.11 11.21
N ALA A 478 1.59 -11.23 12.18
CA ALA A 478 2.87 -11.09 12.87
C ALA A 478 3.44 -12.40 13.45
N PRO A 479 2.65 -13.29 14.11
CA PRO A 479 3.15 -14.56 14.62
C PRO A 479 3.82 -15.41 13.53
N ASP A 480 3.19 -15.53 12.37
CA ASP A 480 3.71 -16.29 11.24
C ASP A 480 4.93 -15.61 10.61
N SER A 481 4.93 -14.28 10.50
CA SER A 481 6.11 -13.52 10.01
C SER A 481 7.34 -13.72 10.93
N VAL A 482 7.13 -13.75 12.24
CA VAL A 482 8.19 -14.04 13.22
C VAL A 482 8.67 -15.48 13.08
N ARG A 483 7.75 -16.45 12.94
CA ARG A 483 8.10 -17.87 12.71
C ARG A 483 8.93 -18.04 11.44
N ASN A 484 8.51 -17.40 10.35
CA ASN A 484 9.17 -17.37 9.05
C ASN A 484 10.60 -16.82 9.12
N THR A 485 10.85 -15.86 9.99
CA THR A 485 12.19 -15.29 10.20
C THR A 485 13.20 -16.32 10.75
N LEU A 486 12.74 -17.32 11.51
CA LEU A 486 13.60 -18.31 12.17
C LEU A 486 13.95 -19.51 11.26
N HIS A 487 13.21 -19.70 10.17
CA HIS A 487 13.29 -20.90 9.34
C HIS A 487 14.64 -21.06 8.61
N GLY A 488 15.15 -22.30 8.60
CA GLY A 488 16.41 -22.69 7.94
C GLY A 488 17.68 -22.16 8.60
N LYS A 489 17.63 -21.63 9.83
CA LYS A 489 18.76 -20.93 10.48
C LYS A 489 19.51 -21.75 11.52
N TYR A 490 18.89 -22.73 12.15
CA TYR A 490 19.51 -23.53 13.19
C TYR A 490 18.83 -24.89 13.37
N LEU A 491 19.52 -25.82 14.02
CA LEU A 491 19.03 -27.13 14.45
C LEU A 491 19.18 -27.28 15.96
N LYS A 492 18.18 -27.86 16.63
CA LYS A 492 18.28 -28.28 18.04
C LYS A 492 18.75 -29.73 18.10
N LYS A 493 19.91 -29.97 18.72
CA LYS A 493 20.51 -31.32 18.82
C LYS A 493 21.29 -31.49 20.13
N ASN A 494 21.13 -32.64 20.78
CA ASN A 494 21.87 -33.03 21.99
C ASN A 494 21.81 -31.99 23.12
N GLY A 495 20.66 -31.32 23.32
CA GLY A 495 20.51 -30.29 24.36
C GLY A 495 21.25 -28.97 24.06
N GLY A 496 21.60 -28.70 22.81
CA GLY A 496 22.14 -27.43 22.34
C GLY A 496 21.61 -27.03 20.97
N VAL A 497 22.14 -25.93 20.45
CA VAL A 497 21.77 -25.35 19.15
C VAL A 497 23.00 -25.40 18.23
N GLU A 498 22.77 -25.80 16.98
CA GLU A 498 23.74 -25.72 15.88
C GLU A 498 23.21 -24.71 14.86
N PHE A 499 23.88 -23.56 14.74
CA PHE A 499 23.52 -22.58 13.71
C PHE A 499 23.98 -23.04 12.33
N LEU A 500 23.19 -22.77 11.31
CA LEU A 500 23.45 -23.10 9.91
C LEU A 500 23.88 -21.82 9.17
N PRO A 501 25.19 -21.58 8.93
CA PRO A 501 25.65 -20.33 8.30
C PRO A 501 25.02 -20.07 6.93
N GLU A 502 24.74 -21.12 6.15
CA GLU A 502 24.08 -20.99 4.85
C GLU A 502 22.65 -20.45 4.94
N GLY A 503 22.01 -20.58 6.11
CA GLY A 503 20.72 -19.96 6.38
C GLY A 503 20.81 -18.42 6.44
N PHE A 504 21.97 -17.82 6.68
CA PHE A 504 22.15 -16.39 6.93
C PHE A 504 22.73 -15.65 5.73
N GLY A 505 22.14 -15.82 4.54
CA GLY A 505 22.55 -15.14 3.32
C GLY A 505 23.99 -15.50 2.94
N ARG A 506 24.96 -14.64 3.29
CA ARG A 506 26.41 -14.91 3.14
C ARG A 506 27.06 -15.26 4.48
N GLY A 507 26.41 -16.12 5.25
CA GLY A 507 26.81 -16.41 6.63
C GLY A 507 28.20 -17.02 6.80
N PRO A 508 28.71 -17.90 5.91
CA PRO A 508 30.10 -18.36 6.00
C PRO A 508 31.13 -17.20 5.95
N ALA A 509 30.87 -16.17 5.15
CA ALA A 509 31.71 -14.98 5.08
C ALA A 509 31.63 -14.15 6.38
N LEU A 510 30.45 -14.06 6.99
CA LEU A 510 30.26 -13.44 8.31
C LEU A 510 31.11 -14.14 9.38
N VAL A 511 31.06 -15.46 9.44
CA VAL A 511 31.86 -16.26 10.39
C VAL A 511 33.36 -15.99 10.18
N GLY A 512 33.80 -15.95 8.91
CA GLY A 512 35.17 -15.57 8.56
C GLY A 512 35.55 -14.18 9.09
N ARG A 513 34.66 -13.18 8.92
CA ARG A 513 34.89 -11.81 9.37
C ARG A 513 35.08 -11.71 10.89
N PHE A 514 34.28 -12.39 11.70
CA PHE A 514 34.42 -12.35 13.17
C PHE A 514 35.61 -13.16 13.69
N ARG A 515 36.06 -14.16 12.94
CA ARG A 515 37.25 -14.96 13.30
C ARG A 515 38.56 -14.31 12.86
N ASP A 516 38.51 -13.33 11.96
CA ASP A 516 39.70 -12.58 11.51
C ASP A 516 40.34 -11.81 12.67
N LYS A 517 41.56 -12.24 13.04
CA LYS A 517 42.36 -11.61 14.11
C LYS A 517 43.23 -10.46 13.61
N THR A 518 43.39 -10.29 12.30
CA THR A 518 44.20 -9.23 11.70
C THR A 518 43.47 -7.89 11.68
N ARG A 519 42.14 -7.93 11.47
CA ARG A 519 41.24 -6.76 11.51
C ARG A 519 40.08 -7.04 12.47
N PRO A 520 40.31 -7.13 13.79
CA PRO A 520 39.25 -7.49 14.73
C PRO A 520 38.10 -6.47 14.70
N ILE A 521 36.86 -6.95 14.71
CA ILE A 521 35.70 -6.10 14.97
C ILE A 521 35.75 -5.63 16.42
N ARG A 522 35.61 -4.33 16.64
CA ARG A 522 35.54 -3.72 17.98
C ARG A 522 34.25 -2.95 18.21
N ARG A 523 33.56 -2.56 17.14
CA ARG A 523 32.35 -1.74 17.16
C ARG A 523 31.23 -2.42 16.38
N ILE A 524 30.03 -2.50 16.96
CA ILE A 524 28.80 -2.86 16.26
C ILE A 524 27.88 -1.64 16.23
N ILE A 525 27.44 -1.26 15.04
CA ILE A 525 26.55 -0.10 14.86
C ILE A 525 25.27 -0.58 14.21
N CYS A 526 24.14 -0.47 14.92
CA CYS A 526 22.82 -0.72 14.39
C CYS A 526 22.21 0.59 13.86
N VAL A 527 21.60 0.57 12.68
CA VAL A 527 21.04 1.78 12.07
C VAL A 527 19.71 1.52 11.38
N GLY A 528 18.80 2.49 11.43
CA GLY A 528 17.52 2.43 10.72
C GLY A 528 16.87 3.80 10.64
N GLN A 529 15.61 3.87 10.20
CA GLN A 529 14.81 5.09 10.17
C GLN A 529 13.40 4.81 10.70
N GLY A 530 12.84 5.72 11.52
CA GLY A 530 11.51 5.55 12.13
C GLY A 530 11.40 4.27 12.97
N THR A 531 10.35 3.48 12.76
CA THR A 531 10.16 2.16 13.42
C THR A 531 11.39 1.25 13.27
N ALA A 532 12.09 1.26 12.12
CA ALA A 532 13.30 0.46 11.94
C ALA A 532 14.49 0.97 12.76
N ALA A 533 14.54 2.26 13.11
CA ALA A 533 15.54 2.78 14.05
C ALA A 533 15.26 2.30 15.49
N VAL A 534 13.98 2.21 15.87
CA VAL A 534 13.57 1.64 17.16
C VAL A 534 13.87 0.14 17.22
N ALA A 535 13.66 -0.58 16.11
CA ALA A 535 14.10 -1.98 15.97
C ALA A 535 15.63 -2.10 16.08
N ALA A 536 16.40 -1.23 15.41
CA ALA A 536 17.86 -1.18 15.54
C ALA A 536 18.33 -0.92 16.99
N MET A 537 17.64 -0.05 17.72
CA MET A 537 17.85 0.14 19.16
C MET A 537 17.57 -1.14 19.94
N ALA A 538 16.50 -1.87 19.63
CA ALA A 538 16.19 -3.16 20.24
C ALA A 538 17.29 -4.20 19.96
N VAL A 539 17.72 -4.34 18.71
CA VAL A 539 18.82 -5.24 18.31
C VAL A 539 20.10 -4.92 19.07
N SER A 540 20.45 -3.64 19.20
CA SER A 540 21.64 -3.23 19.97
C SER A 540 21.58 -3.65 21.43
N ARG A 541 20.40 -3.58 22.07
CA ARG A 541 20.20 -4.04 23.46
C ARG A 541 20.35 -5.56 23.59
N LEU A 542 19.80 -6.32 22.64
CA LEU A 542 19.92 -7.78 22.62
C LEU A 542 21.38 -8.23 22.40
N LEU A 543 22.12 -7.53 21.53
CA LEU A 543 23.55 -7.74 21.33
C LEU A 543 24.36 -7.43 22.59
N ARG A 544 24.10 -6.30 23.27
CA ARG A 544 24.77 -5.96 24.54
C ARG A 544 24.59 -7.04 25.60
N ARG A 545 23.40 -7.66 25.65
CA ARG A 545 23.13 -8.75 26.60
C ARG A 545 23.91 -10.03 26.27
N THR A 546 24.03 -10.37 24.99
CA THR A 546 24.64 -11.65 24.55
C THR A 546 26.15 -11.56 24.37
N LEU A 547 26.70 -10.34 24.17
CA LEU A 547 28.10 -10.07 23.89
C LEU A 547 28.80 -9.27 25.01
N ALA A 548 28.23 -9.22 26.21
CA ALA A 548 28.73 -8.38 27.33
C ALA A 548 30.22 -8.58 27.63
N ASP A 549 30.71 -9.82 27.55
CA ASP A 549 32.09 -10.19 27.90
C ASP A 549 33.12 -9.93 26.79
N THR A 550 32.69 -9.41 25.64
CA THR A 550 33.59 -9.16 24.49
C THR A 550 34.37 -7.84 24.59
N GLY A 551 33.89 -6.89 25.39
CA GLY A 551 34.41 -5.52 25.42
C GLY A 551 34.11 -4.69 24.16
N MET A 552 33.28 -5.20 23.25
CA MET A 552 32.91 -4.48 22.03
C MET A 552 31.95 -3.33 22.34
N ALA A 553 32.15 -2.19 21.67
CA ALA A 553 31.19 -1.08 21.74
C ALA A 553 30.00 -1.38 20.83
N ILE A 554 28.78 -1.25 21.35
CA ILE A 554 27.55 -1.57 20.62
C ILE A 554 26.61 -0.37 20.69
N GLU A 555 26.31 0.23 19.55
CA GLU A 555 25.60 1.50 19.43
C GLU A 555 24.41 1.38 18.47
N SER A 556 23.48 2.31 18.58
CA SER A 556 22.35 2.42 17.66
C SER A 556 22.08 3.87 17.30
N TYR A 557 21.82 4.14 16.02
CA TYR A 557 21.54 5.49 15.52
C TYR A 557 20.33 5.53 14.60
N THR A 558 19.67 6.69 14.58
CA THR A 558 18.85 7.10 13.43
C THR A 558 19.78 7.39 12.26
N GLY A 559 19.47 6.90 11.06
CA GLY A 559 20.38 6.95 9.91
C GLY A 559 20.86 8.36 9.54
N SER A 560 19.95 9.34 9.59
CA SER A 560 20.29 10.75 9.32
C SER A 560 21.30 11.34 10.32
N GLU A 561 21.19 10.98 11.61
CA GLU A 561 22.09 11.46 12.66
C GLU A 561 23.49 10.90 12.46
N LEU A 562 23.59 9.60 12.15
CA LEU A 562 24.89 8.97 11.93
C LEU A 562 25.64 9.65 10.77
N ILE A 563 24.97 9.92 9.64
CA ILE A 563 25.58 10.65 8.51
C ILE A 563 26.06 12.05 8.93
N GLY A 564 25.26 12.78 9.70
CA GLY A 564 25.55 14.16 10.06
C GLY A 564 26.73 14.34 11.01
N PHE A 565 27.01 13.34 11.84
CA PHE A 565 28.02 13.41 12.91
C PHE A 565 29.17 12.42 12.76
N MET A 566 29.16 11.58 11.72
CA MET A 566 30.32 10.74 11.37
C MET A 566 31.49 11.61 10.90
N GLY A 567 32.56 11.68 11.70
CA GLY A 567 33.86 12.21 11.26
C GLY A 567 34.56 11.32 10.23
N ASP A 568 35.79 11.64 9.83
CA ASP A 568 36.55 10.90 8.79
C ASP A 568 37.30 9.65 9.29
N GLU A 569 36.82 9.05 10.38
CA GLU A 569 37.44 7.85 10.96
C GLU A 569 37.30 6.63 10.05
N GLY A 570 38.34 5.79 10.03
CA GLY A 570 38.28 4.47 9.40
C GLY A 570 37.26 3.57 10.09
N MET A 571 36.58 2.74 9.30
CA MET A 571 35.49 1.87 9.76
C MET A 571 35.85 0.38 9.62
N ASP A 572 37.13 0.05 9.42
CA ASP A 572 37.61 -1.32 9.24
C ASP A 572 37.28 -2.27 10.41
N ASP A 573 37.11 -1.73 11.62
CA ASP A 573 36.77 -2.44 12.86
C ASP A 573 35.26 -2.44 13.17
N VAL A 574 34.43 -1.95 12.23
CA VAL A 574 32.98 -1.77 12.40
C VAL A 574 32.21 -2.88 11.71
N PHE A 575 31.25 -3.43 12.45
CA PHE A 575 30.18 -4.29 11.94
C PHE A 575 28.88 -3.47 11.91
N LEU A 576 28.44 -3.11 10.71
CA LEU A 576 27.23 -2.30 10.50
C LEU A 576 26.01 -3.20 10.29
N ILE A 577 24.95 -2.93 11.05
CA ILE A 577 23.65 -3.61 10.93
C ILE A 577 22.58 -2.61 10.51
N PRO A 578 22.39 -2.37 9.20
CA PRO A 578 21.26 -1.59 8.71
C PRO A 578 19.98 -2.42 8.77
N VAL A 579 18.93 -1.84 9.35
CA VAL A 579 17.59 -2.43 9.48
C VAL A 579 16.62 -1.67 8.58
N SER A 580 15.94 -2.36 7.67
CA SER A 580 14.96 -1.75 6.75
C SER A 580 13.90 -2.75 6.29
N GLN A 581 12.63 -2.35 6.22
CA GLN A 581 11.59 -3.19 5.62
C GLN A 581 11.72 -3.23 4.09
N SER A 582 11.78 -2.07 3.43
CA SER A 582 11.76 -1.99 1.96
C SER A 582 13.11 -2.22 1.30
N GLY A 583 14.23 -2.03 2.04
CA GLY A 583 15.58 -2.03 1.50
C GLY A 583 15.89 -0.86 0.55
N THR A 584 14.99 0.11 0.41
CA THR A 584 15.11 1.27 -0.49
C THR A 584 15.23 2.61 0.25
N THR A 585 15.16 2.62 1.59
CA THR A 585 15.24 3.85 2.39
C THR A 585 16.53 4.63 2.08
N THR A 586 16.39 5.85 1.57
CA THR A 586 17.51 6.68 1.07
C THR A 586 18.58 6.91 2.13
N ASP A 587 18.19 7.40 3.31
CA ASP A 587 19.15 7.71 4.38
C ASP A 587 19.90 6.46 4.87
N THR A 588 19.20 5.33 5.00
CA THR A 588 19.82 4.05 5.39
C THR A 588 20.81 3.56 4.32
N ASN A 589 20.44 3.63 3.04
CA ASN A 589 21.33 3.24 1.94
C ASN A 589 22.56 4.17 1.87
N ARG A 590 22.39 5.47 2.15
CA ARG A 590 23.49 6.44 2.20
C ARG A 590 24.45 6.17 3.36
N VAL A 591 23.95 5.79 4.54
CA VAL A 591 24.80 5.32 5.65
C VAL A 591 25.64 4.12 5.20
N VAL A 592 25.01 3.16 4.53
CA VAL A 592 25.70 1.94 4.07
C VAL A 592 26.80 2.28 3.08
N ASP A 593 26.53 3.13 2.08
CA ASP A 593 27.55 3.56 1.11
C ASP A 593 28.74 4.22 1.84
N LEU A 594 28.49 5.19 2.73
CA LEU A 594 29.53 5.91 3.47
C LEU A 594 30.38 4.99 4.36
N CYS A 595 29.74 4.12 5.15
CA CYS A 595 30.43 3.21 6.05
C CYS A 595 31.25 2.17 5.26
N ARG A 596 30.68 1.63 4.18
CA ARG A 596 31.33 0.64 3.32
C ARG A 596 32.56 1.23 2.64
N ASP A 597 32.46 2.45 2.10
CA ASP A 597 33.59 3.16 1.48
C ASP A 597 34.74 3.41 2.45
N ARG A 598 34.45 3.42 3.76
CA ARG A 598 35.43 3.56 4.85
C ARG A 598 35.86 2.23 5.47
N GLY A 599 35.48 1.09 4.88
CA GLY A 599 35.93 -0.25 5.26
C GLY A 599 35.03 -1.03 6.21
N ALA A 600 33.85 -0.51 6.57
CA ALA A 600 32.89 -1.24 7.40
C ALA A 600 32.43 -2.52 6.73
N TRP A 601 32.18 -3.55 7.55
CA TRP A 601 31.55 -4.77 7.09
C TRP A 601 30.03 -4.70 7.35
N VAL A 602 29.21 -4.95 6.33
CA VAL A 602 27.77 -4.66 6.37
C VAL A 602 26.93 -5.93 6.35
N ASN A 603 26.06 -6.10 7.37
CA ASN A 603 25.01 -7.13 7.40
C ASN A 603 23.62 -6.54 7.61
N CYS A 604 22.82 -6.46 6.56
CA CYS A 604 21.49 -5.90 6.66
C CYS A 604 20.46 -6.89 7.23
N ILE A 605 19.52 -6.38 8.03
CA ILE A 605 18.26 -7.06 8.36
C ILE A 605 17.18 -6.43 7.48
N VAL A 606 16.64 -7.21 6.55
CA VAL A 606 15.78 -6.67 5.49
C VAL A 606 14.65 -7.61 5.12
N ASN A 607 13.50 -7.08 4.73
CA ASN A 607 12.40 -7.92 4.26
C ASN A 607 12.49 -8.14 2.74
N ARG A 608 12.63 -7.08 1.93
CA ARG A 608 12.58 -7.21 0.47
C ARG A 608 13.85 -7.88 -0.12
N ARG A 609 13.67 -9.06 -0.72
CA ARG A 609 14.66 -9.72 -1.59
C ARG A 609 15.07 -8.82 -2.76
N ASN A 610 16.32 -8.96 -3.22
CA ASN A 610 16.90 -8.20 -4.34
C ASN A 610 16.84 -6.67 -4.20
N SER A 611 16.57 -6.14 -3.00
CA SER A 611 16.55 -4.69 -2.78
C SER A 611 17.96 -4.07 -2.90
N PRO A 612 18.06 -2.75 -3.19
CA PRO A 612 19.35 -2.06 -3.25
C PRO A 612 20.22 -2.29 -2.00
N LEU A 613 19.59 -2.33 -0.82
CA LEU A 613 20.31 -2.59 0.44
C LEU A 613 20.97 -3.98 0.47
N VAL A 614 20.30 -5.03 -0.05
CA VAL A 614 20.88 -6.37 -0.14
C VAL A 614 22.10 -6.36 -1.06
N GLN A 615 21.99 -5.72 -2.23
CA GLN A 615 23.07 -5.66 -3.22
C GLN A 615 24.32 -4.94 -2.68
N LYS A 616 24.14 -3.97 -1.79
CA LYS A 616 25.22 -3.20 -1.15
C LYS A 616 25.82 -3.84 0.10
N SER A 617 25.22 -4.91 0.62
CA SER A 617 25.64 -5.54 1.89
C SER A 617 26.56 -6.73 1.67
N ASP A 618 27.48 -6.98 2.61
CA ASP A 618 28.40 -8.13 2.56
C ASP A 618 27.72 -9.44 2.98
N SER A 619 26.71 -9.36 3.84
CA SER A 619 25.73 -10.42 4.13
C SER A 619 24.37 -9.83 4.50
N HIS A 620 23.39 -10.69 4.77
CA HIS A 620 22.04 -10.26 5.12
C HIS A 620 21.28 -11.33 5.89
N ILE A 621 20.24 -10.90 6.62
CA ILE A 621 19.23 -11.75 7.23
C ILE A 621 17.88 -11.26 6.73
N TYR A 622 17.14 -12.15 6.07
CA TYR A 622 15.78 -11.85 5.69
C TYR A 622 14.83 -11.96 6.88
N THR A 623 13.93 -10.99 7.02
CA THR A 623 12.75 -11.15 7.87
C THR A 623 11.68 -11.92 7.11
N SER A 624 10.88 -12.71 7.84
CA SER A 624 9.92 -13.65 7.25
C SER A 624 10.60 -14.53 6.18
N ASN A 625 9.90 -14.80 5.07
CA ASN A 625 10.47 -15.44 3.87
C ASN A 625 11.12 -14.43 2.90
N GLY A 626 11.14 -13.14 3.22
CA GLY A 626 11.64 -12.07 2.37
C GLY A 626 10.75 -11.68 1.17
N ARG A 627 9.54 -12.24 1.10
CA ARG A 627 8.49 -11.91 0.09
C ARG A 627 7.32 -11.12 0.68
N ASP A 628 7.20 -11.11 2.01
CA ASP A 628 6.12 -10.40 2.72
C ASP A 628 5.99 -8.94 2.27
N VAL A 629 4.76 -8.47 2.10
CA VAL A 629 4.46 -7.06 1.82
C VAL A 629 3.71 -6.48 3.02
N GLU A 630 4.15 -5.33 3.51
CA GLU A 630 3.36 -4.47 4.40
C GLU A 630 2.66 -3.42 3.52
N MET A 631 1.34 -3.53 3.44
CA MET A 631 0.46 -2.63 2.70
C MET A 631 0.07 -1.42 3.56
N ALA A 632 -0.08 -1.61 4.87
CA ALA A 632 -0.30 -0.48 5.77
C ALA A 632 0.96 0.39 5.83
N VAL A 633 0.76 1.72 5.85
CA VAL A 633 1.89 2.65 5.88
C VAL A 633 2.66 2.54 7.21
N ALA A 634 1.91 2.36 8.30
CA ALA A 634 2.44 2.17 9.64
C ALA A 634 2.91 0.71 9.80
N SER A 635 4.22 0.54 9.97
CA SER A 635 4.85 -0.78 10.11
C SER A 635 4.43 -1.49 11.40
N THR A 636 4.20 -2.80 11.33
CA THR A 636 3.79 -3.66 12.46
C THR A 636 4.56 -4.97 12.46
N LYS A 637 4.17 -5.97 11.65
CA LYS A 637 4.82 -7.28 11.56
C LYS A 637 6.32 -7.20 11.28
N ALA A 638 6.76 -6.24 10.46
CA ALA A 638 8.17 -6.06 10.17
C ALA A 638 8.97 -5.66 11.41
N PHE A 639 8.41 -4.88 12.35
CA PHE A 639 9.10 -4.52 13.59
C PHE A 639 9.41 -5.76 14.45
N TYR A 640 8.43 -6.64 14.65
CA TYR A 640 8.61 -7.85 15.46
C TYR A 640 9.58 -8.82 14.78
N SER A 641 9.45 -9.01 13.46
CA SER A 641 10.35 -9.87 12.68
C SER A 641 11.78 -9.32 12.64
N GLN A 642 11.97 -8.00 12.59
CA GLN A 642 13.29 -7.37 12.70
C GLN A 642 13.95 -7.63 14.06
N ILE A 643 13.17 -7.58 15.15
CA ILE A 643 13.66 -7.92 16.49
C ILE A 643 14.00 -9.41 16.58
N ALA A 644 13.17 -10.29 16.03
CA ALA A 644 13.42 -11.73 16.00
C ALA A 644 14.71 -12.06 15.22
N ALA A 645 14.90 -11.45 14.05
CA ALA A 645 16.13 -11.57 13.26
C ALA A 645 17.35 -11.03 14.03
N GLY A 646 17.21 -9.89 14.71
CA GLY A 646 18.26 -9.31 15.54
C GLY A 646 18.63 -10.17 16.75
N LYS A 647 17.64 -10.78 17.41
CA LYS A 647 17.85 -11.75 18.50
C LYS A 647 18.59 -12.98 18.00
N LEU A 648 18.18 -13.50 16.85
CA LEU A 648 18.80 -14.67 16.26
C LEU A 648 20.26 -14.41 15.88
N LEU A 649 20.53 -13.26 15.26
CA LEU A 649 21.89 -12.78 14.99
C LEU A 649 22.69 -12.65 16.29
N SER A 650 22.13 -12.08 17.35
CA SER A 650 22.86 -11.89 18.61
C SER A 650 23.27 -13.21 19.24
N LEU A 651 22.39 -14.22 19.20
CA LEU A 651 22.69 -15.57 19.71
C LEU A 651 23.72 -16.29 18.84
N TRP A 652 23.65 -16.13 17.52
CA TRP A 652 24.62 -16.72 16.61
C TRP A 652 26.01 -16.11 16.79
N LEU A 653 26.10 -14.78 16.96
CA LEU A 653 27.37 -14.12 17.28
C LEU A 653 27.93 -14.58 18.63
N ALA A 654 27.07 -14.81 19.63
CA ALA A 654 27.49 -15.36 20.92
C ALA A 654 28.06 -16.78 20.79
N ASP A 655 27.50 -17.62 19.92
CA ASP A 655 28.05 -18.95 19.59
C ASP A 655 29.40 -18.85 18.87
N ILE A 656 29.52 -17.95 17.88
CA ILE A 656 30.77 -17.71 17.13
C ILE A 656 31.90 -17.25 18.07
N LEU A 657 31.59 -16.36 19.01
CA LEU A 657 32.55 -15.72 19.91
C LEU A 657 32.72 -16.48 21.23
N GLY A 658 31.87 -17.46 21.53
CA GLY A 658 31.92 -18.26 22.74
C GLY A 658 31.54 -17.51 24.02
N THR A 659 30.67 -16.49 23.93
CA THR A 659 30.24 -15.67 25.08
C THR A 659 29.10 -16.29 25.87
N MET A 660 28.42 -17.28 25.30
CA MET A 660 27.35 -18.03 25.96
C MET A 660 27.57 -19.53 25.76
N ASP A 661 27.22 -20.33 26.76
CA ASP A 661 27.23 -21.79 26.62
C ASP A 661 26.01 -22.28 25.82
N LYS A 662 26.12 -23.51 25.28
CA LYS A 662 25.09 -24.11 24.43
C LYS A 662 23.72 -24.25 25.12
N GLY A 663 23.69 -24.48 26.43
CA GLY A 663 22.46 -24.61 27.19
C GLY A 663 21.77 -23.26 27.41
N ALA A 664 22.55 -22.21 27.66
CA ALA A 664 22.03 -20.84 27.72
C ALA A 664 21.47 -20.39 26.36
N ILE A 665 22.18 -20.66 25.26
CA ILE A 665 21.70 -20.38 23.90
C ILE A 665 20.40 -21.13 23.61
N LEU A 666 20.31 -22.41 23.98
CA LEU A 666 19.10 -23.20 23.78
C LEU A 666 17.88 -22.56 24.48
N LYS A 667 18.02 -22.15 25.74
CA LYS A 667 16.92 -21.49 26.49
C LYS A 667 16.46 -20.19 25.83
N GLU A 668 17.39 -19.41 25.29
CA GLU A 668 17.09 -18.16 24.58
C GLU A 668 16.39 -18.41 23.23
N ILE A 669 16.80 -19.47 22.51
CA ILE A 669 16.12 -19.92 21.29
C ILE A 669 14.70 -20.42 21.62
N GLU A 670 14.50 -21.18 22.69
CA GLU A 670 13.16 -21.64 23.11
C GLU A 670 12.24 -20.46 23.47
N ALA A 671 12.77 -19.42 24.12
CA ALA A 671 12.02 -18.19 24.37
C ALA A 671 11.61 -17.48 23.07
N LEU A 672 12.52 -17.41 22.09
CA LEU A 672 12.27 -16.81 20.77
C LEU A 672 11.27 -17.63 19.94
N GLU A 673 11.38 -18.97 19.93
CA GLU A 673 10.41 -19.88 19.28
C GLU A 673 9.02 -19.79 19.91
N GLY A 674 8.94 -19.51 21.21
CA GLY A 674 7.68 -19.31 21.92
C GLY A 674 7.05 -17.93 21.73
N LEU A 675 7.76 -16.97 21.10
CA LEU A 675 7.25 -15.61 20.91
C LEU A 675 5.98 -15.55 20.05
N PRO A 676 5.87 -16.23 18.88
CA PRO A 676 4.65 -16.25 18.07
C PRO A 676 3.38 -16.60 18.87
N ALA A 677 3.41 -17.70 19.62
CA ALA A 677 2.25 -18.16 20.40
C ALA A 677 1.87 -17.16 21.51
N LYS A 678 2.82 -16.38 22.02
CA LYS A 678 2.55 -15.33 23.00
C LYS A 678 1.98 -14.07 22.36
N ILE A 679 2.36 -13.76 21.12
CA ILE A 679 1.71 -12.71 20.32
C ILE A 679 0.24 -13.11 20.10
N ASP A 680 -0.04 -14.36 19.72
CA ASP A 680 -1.42 -14.87 19.59
C ASP A 680 -2.23 -14.67 20.89
N LYS A 681 -1.66 -15.04 22.04
CA LYS A 681 -2.30 -14.84 23.36
C LYS A 681 -2.57 -13.36 23.69
N VAL A 682 -1.76 -12.41 23.20
CA VAL A 682 -2.08 -10.98 23.34
C VAL A 682 -3.30 -10.63 22.47
N LEU A 683 -3.35 -11.13 21.24
CA LEU A 683 -4.44 -10.86 20.29
C LEU A 683 -5.75 -11.57 20.66
N GLU A 684 -5.72 -12.63 21.46
CA GLU A 684 -6.93 -13.19 22.09
C GLU A 684 -7.64 -12.17 23.00
N ASN A 685 -6.88 -11.24 23.60
CA ASN A 685 -7.39 -10.19 24.50
C ASN A 685 -7.63 -8.83 23.80
N LYS A 686 -7.69 -8.84 22.47
CA LYS A 686 -7.73 -7.61 21.65
C LYS A 686 -8.97 -6.74 21.91
N GLU A 687 -10.11 -7.33 22.25
CA GLU A 687 -11.32 -6.55 22.54
C GLU A 687 -11.26 -5.82 23.88
N GLN A 688 -10.64 -6.43 24.89
CA GLN A 688 -10.38 -5.77 26.18
C GLN A 688 -9.43 -4.59 26.00
N ILE A 689 -8.37 -4.77 25.20
CA ILE A 689 -7.44 -3.68 24.83
C ILE A 689 -8.20 -2.57 24.10
N ALA A 690 -9.08 -2.93 23.17
CA ALA A 690 -9.88 -1.98 22.40
C ALA A 690 -10.89 -1.22 23.26
N GLU A 691 -11.48 -1.85 24.28
CA GLU A 691 -12.38 -1.20 25.24
C GLU A 691 -11.68 -0.08 26.01
N VAL A 692 -10.47 -0.37 26.51
CA VAL A 692 -9.64 0.63 27.19
C VAL A 692 -9.32 1.79 26.24
N ALA A 693 -8.92 1.51 24.99
CA ALA A 693 -8.64 2.55 24.00
C ALA A 693 -9.87 3.41 23.70
N ARG A 694 -11.04 2.80 23.44
CA ARG A 694 -12.31 3.50 23.16
C ARG A 694 -12.74 4.40 24.30
N LYS A 695 -12.49 3.99 25.56
CA LYS A 695 -12.88 4.75 26.75
C LYS A 695 -12.00 5.99 26.96
N TYR A 696 -10.68 5.85 26.88
CA TYR A 696 -9.77 6.91 27.31
C TYR A 696 -9.23 7.76 26.15
N ALA A 697 -9.01 7.20 24.96
CA ALA A 697 -8.38 7.95 23.88
C ALA A 697 -9.16 9.21 23.42
N PRO A 698 -10.49 9.16 23.21
CA PRO A 698 -11.23 10.30 22.63
C PRO A 698 -11.35 11.51 23.56
N VAL A 699 -11.35 11.26 24.88
CA VAL A 699 -11.64 12.28 25.90
C VAL A 699 -10.39 12.99 26.44
N HIS A 700 -9.19 12.55 26.06
CA HIS A 700 -7.95 13.15 26.54
C HIS A 700 -7.24 13.96 25.44
N ARG A 701 -7.00 15.24 25.75
CA ARG A 701 -6.30 16.15 24.85
C ARG A 701 -4.79 15.94 24.81
N TYR A 702 -4.15 15.66 25.94
CA TYR A 702 -2.70 15.46 26.07
C TYR A 702 -2.39 14.01 26.39
N TRP A 703 -1.40 13.45 25.70
CA TRP A 703 -1.02 12.05 25.79
C TRP A 703 0.48 11.97 26.05
N ALA A 704 0.94 10.92 26.70
CA ALA A 704 2.35 10.66 26.96
C ALA A 704 2.65 9.16 26.99
N LEU A 705 3.90 8.80 26.67
CA LEU A 705 4.40 7.44 26.85
C LEU A 705 5.59 7.42 27.80
N VAL A 706 5.66 6.38 28.61
CA VAL A 706 6.81 6.14 29.46
C VAL A 706 7.21 4.67 29.45
N GLY A 707 8.49 4.42 29.68
CA GLY A 707 9.02 3.07 29.87
C GLY A 707 10.38 3.10 30.53
N ASN A 708 10.78 1.97 31.12
CA ASN A 708 12.09 1.79 31.75
C ASN A 708 12.89 0.71 31.01
N GLY A 709 14.22 0.87 30.91
CA GLY A 709 15.10 -0.16 30.36
C GLY A 709 14.72 -0.61 28.94
N ALA A 710 14.39 -1.89 28.77
CA ALA A 710 13.94 -2.44 27.49
C ALA A 710 12.55 -1.92 27.07
N ASN A 711 11.71 -1.54 28.03
CA ASN A 711 10.37 -1.00 27.75
C ASN A 711 10.42 0.40 27.14
N CYS A 712 11.58 1.09 27.17
CA CYS A 712 11.80 2.28 26.34
C CYS A 712 11.70 1.96 24.84
N VAL A 713 12.01 0.73 24.41
CA VAL A 713 11.79 0.30 23.01
C VAL A 713 10.29 0.33 22.70
N ALA A 714 9.49 -0.35 23.52
CA ALA A 714 8.04 -0.41 23.36
C ALA A 714 7.42 1.00 23.40
N ALA A 715 7.82 1.83 24.37
CA ALA A 715 7.32 3.18 24.49
C ALA A 715 7.63 4.04 23.25
N GLN A 716 8.84 3.96 22.69
CA GLN A 716 9.19 4.72 21.49
C GLN A 716 8.43 4.23 20.25
N GLU A 717 8.26 2.92 20.10
CA GLU A 717 7.56 2.35 18.94
C GLU A 717 6.05 2.62 19.00
N VAL A 718 5.42 2.38 20.16
CA VAL A 718 3.99 2.69 20.35
C VAL A 718 3.75 4.19 20.15
N ARG A 719 4.65 5.06 20.62
CA ARG A 719 4.56 6.51 20.36
C ARG A 719 4.50 6.80 18.86
N ILE A 720 5.38 6.18 18.06
CA ILE A 720 5.37 6.36 16.59
C ILE A 720 4.02 5.94 16.02
N LYS A 721 3.49 4.76 16.39
CA LYS A 721 2.19 4.29 15.91
C LYS A 721 1.06 5.24 16.28
N LEU A 722 1.04 5.76 17.50
CA LEU A 722 0.00 6.71 17.91
C LEU A 722 0.13 8.07 17.21
N SER A 723 1.35 8.52 16.91
CA SER A 723 1.55 9.71 16.07
C SER A 723 1.07 9.49 14.63
N GLU A 724 1.32 8.30 14.06
CA GLU A 724 0.89 7.93 12.70
C GLU A 724 -0.63 7.70 12.60
N LEU A 725 -1.23 7.03 13.57
CA LEU A 725 -2.63 6.61 13.53
C LEU A 725 -3.58 7.62 14.19
N CYS A 726 -3.15 8.32 15.24
CA CYS A 726 -4.00 9.22 16.02
C CYS A 726 -3.70 10.71 15.80
N TYR A 727 -2.62 11.06 15.09
CA TYR A 727 -2.17 12.44 14.82
C TYR A 727 -1.91 13.27 16.06
N LYS A 728 -1.29 12.63 17.06
CA LYS A 728 -0.90 13.25 18.32
C LYS A 728 0.61 13.45 18.35
N SER A 729 1.04 14.63 18.77
CA SER A 729 2.42 14.84 19.22
C SER A 729 2.52 14.31 20.65
N ILE A 730 3.36 13.31 20.86
CA ILE A 730 3.40 12.59 22.12
C ILE A 730 4.85 12.56 22.65
N PRO A 731 5.14 13.13 23.83
CA PRO A 731 6.42 12.93 24.50
C PRO A 731 6.59 11.46 24.91
N CYS A 732 7.85 11.00 24.91
CA CYS A 732 8.20 9.66 25.36
C CYS A 732 9.42 9.76 26.27
N ASP A 733 9.21 9.45 27.54
CA ASP A 733 10.18 9.70 28.61
C ASP A 733 10.54 8.40 29.34
N VAL A 734 11.60 8.45 30.16
CA VAL A 734 11.78 7.44 31.21
C VAL A 734 10.74 7.71 32.29
N THR A 735 10.15 6.66 32.85
CA THR A 735 9.01 6.76 33.78
C THR A 735 9.23 7.77 34.91
N GLU A 736 10.39 7.76 35.55
CA GLU A 736 10.66 8.69 36.65
C GLU A 736 10.78 10.15 36.19
N ASP A 737 11.30 10.40 35.00
CA ASP A 737 11.61 11.75 34.53
C ASP A 737 10.34 12.55 34.18
N LYS A 738 9.24 11.86 33.91
CA LYS A 738 7.93 12.42 33.60
C LYS A 738 7.46 13.47 34.62
N LYS A 739 7.73 13.26 35.91
CA LYS A 739 7.35 14.21 36.98
C LYS A 739 8.12 15.53 36.92
N HIS A 740 9.26 15.56 36.22
CA HIS A 740 10.13 16.73 36.08
C HIS A 740 9.84 17.55 34.81
N ILE A 741 9.05 17.03 33.88
CA ILE A 741 8.87 17.62 32.55
C ILE A 741 7.46 18.22 32.39
N ASP A 742 6.43 17.38 32.32
CA ASP A 742 5.10 17.77 31.81
C ASP A 742 3.94 17.06 32.52
N LEU A 743 4.15 16.55 33.74
CA LEU A 743 3.06 15.99 34.57
C LEU A 743 1.88 16.96 34.75
N SER A 744 2.15 18.26 34.77
CA SER A 744 1.14 19.33 34.88
C SER A 744 0.17 19.44 33.70
N THR A 745 0.43 18.72 32.60
CA THR A 745 -0.48 18.65 31.44
C THR A 745 -1.64 17.67 31.64
N GLU A 746 -1.71 17.01 32.80
CA GLU A 746 -2.73 16.01 33.16
C GLU A 746 -2.94 14.95 32.04
N PRO A 747 -1.86 14.32 31.53
CA PRO A 747 -1.96 13.54 30.31
C PRO A 747 -2.54 12.13 30.54
N LEU A 748 -3.15 11.59 29.48
CA LEU A 748 -3.28 10.14 29.30
C LEU A 748 -1.88 9.55 29.15
N THR A 749 -1.43 8.78 30.15
CA THR A 749 -0.05 8.25 30.17
C THR A 749 -0.08 6.75 29.94
N LEU A 750 0.48 6.27 28.82
CA LEU A 750 0.68 4.83 28.62
C LEU A 750 2.03 4.43 29.21
N VAL A 751 2.00 3.55 30.22
CA VAL A 751 3.16 3.10 30.98
C VAL A 751 3.53 1.69 30.51
N MET A 752 4.71 1.53 29.90
CA MET A 752 5.25 0.23 29.47
C MET A 752 6.11 -0.35 30.60
N ALA A 753 5.65 -1.43 31.25
CA ALA A 753 6.16 -1.90 32.53
C ALA A 753 6.29 -3.43 32.65
N SER A 754 6.44 -4.16 31.55
CA SER A 754 6.65 -5.60 31.58
C SER A 754 8.09 -5.97 31.93
N ASP A 755 8.25 -7.09 32.63
CA ASP A 755 9.54 -7.67 33.01
C ASP A 755 10.52 -6.69 33.69
N LEU A 756 9.99 -5.83 34.56
CA LEU A 756 10.82 -4.92 35.35
C LEU A 756 11.49 -5.65 36.53
N PRO A 757 12.77 -5.34 36.85
CA PRO A 757 13.39 -5.77 38.09
C PRO A 757 12.63 -5.25 39.32
N GLU A 758 12.67 -6.00 40.43
CA GLU A 758 11.86 -5.73 41.64
C GLU A 758 11.98 -4.29 42.21
N MET A 759 13.19 -3.73 42.18
CA MET A 759 13.41 -2.34 42.59
C MET A 759 12.69 -1.35 41.64
N VAL A 760 12.80 -1.58 40.33
CA VAL A 760 12.28 -0.69 39.29
C VAL A 760 10.76 -0.76 39.20
N VAL A 761 10.15 -1.94 39.37
CA VAL A 761 8.68 -2.06 39.39
C VAL A 761 8.09 -1.35 40.60
N THR A 762 8.73 -1.45 41.77
CA THR A 762 8.29 -0.74 42.99
C THR A 762 8.27 0.79 42.77
N ASP A 763 9.33 1.34 42.18
CA ASP A 763 9.39 2.75 41.82
C ASP A 763 8.35 3.10 40.74
N THR A 764 8.15 2.25 39.75
CA THR A 764 7.16 2.47 38.68
C THR A 764 5.72 2.50 39.22
N VAL A 765 5.38 1.66 40.20
CA VAL A 765 4.08 1.67 40.89
C VAL A 765 3.88 2.98 41.66
N LYS A 766 4.93 3.45 42.37
CA LYS A 766 4.91 4.74 43.06
C LYS A 766 4.70 5.90 42.09
N GLU A 767 5.45 5.95 40.99
CA GLU A 767 5.31 7.01 39.98
C GLU A 767 3.93 6.98 39.30
N THR A 768 3.39 5.79 39.00
CA THR A 768 2.02 5.62 38.49
C THR A 768 0.98 6.21 39.45
N THR A 769 1.17 6.00 40.76
CA THR A 769 0.31 6.57 41.81
C THR A 769 0.37 8.09 41.81
N ILE A 770 1.57 8.67 41.63
CA ILE A 770 1.77 10.12 41.52
C ILE A 770 1.05 10.66 40.29
N PHE A 771 1.15 9.99 39.13
CA PHE A 771 0.47 10.42 37.91
C PHE A 771 -1.03 10.54 38.12
N LYS A 772 -1.64 9.53 38.74
CA LYS A 772 -3.08 9.52 39.06
C LYS A 772 -3.46 10.57 40.10
N ALA A 773 -2.65 10.77 41.14
CA ALA A 773 -2.90 11.76 42.18
C ALA A 773 -2.88 13.22 41.66
N HIS A 774 -2.22 13.46 40.53
CA HIS A 774 -2.15 14.76 39.86
C HIS A 774 -3.04 14.82 38.60
N ASN A 775 -4.22 14.17 38.64
CA ASN A 775 -5.24 14.14 37.58
C ASN A 775 -4.79 13.54 36.22
N GLY A 776 -3.59 12.95 36.14
CA GLY A 776 -3.20 12.14 34.99
C GLY A 776 -4.02 10.86 34.91
N SER A 777 -4.10 10.28 33.72
CA SER A 777 -4.81 9.01 33.49
C SER A 777 -3.82 7.92 33.07
N PRO A 778 -3.14 7.25 34.02
CA PRO A 778 -2.18 6.21 33.67
C PRO A 778 -2.86 4.91 33.24
N ILE A 779 -2.52 4.41 32.06
CA ILE A 779 -2.84 3.06 31.59
C ILE A 779 -1.55 2.25 31.58
N VAL A 780 -1.51 1.14 32.31
CA VAL A 780 -0.27 0.36 32.49
C VAL A 780 -0.33 -0.93 31.68
N PHE A 781 0.63 -1.11 30.78
CA PHE A 781 0.94 -2.37 30.13
C PHE A 781 1.90 -3.13 31.06
N CYS A 782 1.57 -4.36 31.44
CA CYS A 782 2.36 -5.13 32.39
C CYS A 782 2.12 -6.64 32.24
N ALA A 783 2.99 -7.44 32.86
CA ALA A 783 2.86 -8.89 32.87
C ALA A 783 1.54 -9.34 33.54
N GLU A 784 1.00 -10.47 33.09
CA GLU A 784 -0.27 -11.03 33.59
C GLU A 784 -0.27 -11.32 35.10
N ASP A 785 0.90 -11.60 35.67
CA ASP A 785 1.12 -11.88 37.08
C ASP A 785 1.45 -10.63 37.93
N GLU A 786 1.50 -9.44 37.31
CA GLU A 786 1.86 -8.19 37.98
C GLU A 786 0.61 -7.40 38.40
N ASP A 787 0.10 -7.65 39.59
CA ASP A 787 -1.17 -7.09 40.10
C ASP A 787 -1.03 -5.73 40.82
N ARG A 788 0.21 -5.29 41.12
CA ARG A 788 0.46 -4.06 41.91
C ARG A 788 -0.10 -2.81 41.22
N PHE A 789 -0.19 -2.81 39.90
CA PHE A 789 -0.74 -1.69 39.13
C PHE A 789 -2.27 -1.58 39.16
N ASP A 790 -2.99 -2.67 39.48
CA ASP A 790 -4.46 -2.74 39.33
C ASP A 790 -5.19 -1.76 40.27
N ARG A 791 -4.53 -1.34 41.35
CA ARG A 791 -5.10 -0.37 42.33
C ARG A 791 -4.66 1.07 42.09
N VAL A 792 -3.65 1.31 41.25
CA VAL A 792 -3.03 2.63 41.06
C VAL A 792 -3.20 3.19 39.64
N ALA A 793 -3.51 2.35 38.66
CA ALA A 793 -3.79 2.76 37.29
C ALA A 793 -5.28 3.12 37.06
N GLU A 794 -5.59 3.76 35.93
CA GLU A 794 -6.96 3.88 35.39
C GLU A 794 -7.41 2.60 34.67
N ALA A 795 -6.46 1.88 34.09
CA ALA A 795 -6.65 0.56 33.51
C ALA A 795 -5.31 -0.16 33.42
N THR A 796 -5.34 -1.49 33.46
CA THR A 796 -4.17 -2.33 33.18
C THR A 796 -4.42 -3.15 31.91
N VAL A 797 -3.38 -3.27 31.08
CA VAL A 797 -3.34 -4.13 29.90
C VAL A 797 -2.34 -5.24 30.21
N LYS A 798 -2.87 -6.44 30.46
CA LYS A 798 -2.06 -7.61 30.83
C LYS A 798 -1.52 -8.31 29.59
N VAL A 799 -0.22 -8.60 29.58
CA VAL A 799 0.46 -9.36 28.53
C VAL A 799 1.21 -10.57 29.12
N PRO A 800 1.41 -11.67 28.37
CA PRO A 800 2.18 -12.80 28.88
C PRO A 800 3.67 -12.47 29.01
N ARG A 801 4.41 -13.28 29.76
CA ARG A 801 5.89 -13.18 29.80
C ARG A 801 6.52 -13.86 28.59
N ALA A 802 7.41 -13.15 27.90
CA ALA A 802 8.18 -13.69 26.79
C ALA A 802 9.43 -14.44 27.30
N GLY A 803 10.19 -13.83 28.20
CA GLY A 803 11.52 -14.27 28.54
C GLY A 803 12.54 -13.93 27.45
N GLY A 804 13.82 -14.24 27.69
CA GLY A 804 14.89 -13.98 26.72
C GLY A 804 15.10 -12.49 26.38
N GLY A 805 14.54 -11.58 27.19
CA GLY A 805 14.63 -10.14 27.00
C GLY A 805 13.72 -9.63 25.88
N LEU A 806 12.64 -10.37 25.58
CA LEU A 806 11.69 -10.07 24.51
C LEU A 806 10.34 -9.56 25.04
N ASP A 807 10.17 -9.39 26.34
CA ASP A 807 8.88 -9.05 26.97
C ASP A 807 8.29 -7.73 26.45
N PHE A 808 9.13 -6.74 26.16
CA PHE A 808 8.72 -5.47 25.55
C PHE A 808 8.02 -5.65 24.18
N VAL A 809 8.26 -6.76 23.46
CA VAL A 809 7.61 -7.05 22.18
C VAL A 809 6.10 -7.24 22.39
N LEU A 810 5.71 -7.93 23.45
CA LEU A 810 4.30 -8.24 23.73
C LEU A 810 3.53 -6.99 24.16
N GLU A 811 4.14 -6.09 24.92
CA GLU A 811 3.57 -4.77 25.19
C GLU A 811 3.47 -3.92 23.92
N THR A 812 4.42 -4.04 23.00
CA THR A 812 4.37 -3.33 21.73
C THR A 812 3.21 -3.81 20.88
N VAL A 813 2.95 -5.13 20.81
CA VAL A 813 1.77 -5.70 20.13
C VAL A 813 0.48 -5.15 20.74
N ALA A 814 0.37 -5.19 22.07
CA ALA A 814 -0.79 -4.66 22.77
C ALA A 814 -0.97 -3.15 22.51
N GLY A 815 0.12 -2.38 22.52
CA GLY A 815 0.13 -0.95 22.24
C GLY A 815 -0.21 -0.60 20.79
N HIS A 816 0.23 -1.41 19.81
CA HIS A 816 -0.17 -1.29 18.41
C HIS A 816 -1.67 -1.49 18.26
N TRP A 817 -2.24 -2.54 18.86
CA TRP A 817 -3.68 -2.81 18.82
C TRP A 817 -4.49 -1.73 19.56
N TRP A 818 -4.00 -1.26 20.70
CA TRP A 818 -4.57 -0.11 21.41
C TRP A 818 -4.60 1.13 20.51
N GLY A 819 -3.53 1.40 19.75
CA GLY A 819 -3.44 2.52 18.83
C GLY A 819 -4.42 2.43 17.65
N VAL A 820 -4.57 1.26 17.05
CA VAL A 820 -5.59 1.02 16.00
C VAL A 820 -6.99 1.30 16.56
N SER A 821 -7.27 0.79 17.75
CA SER A 821 -8.57 0.96 18.43
C SER A 821 -8.83 2.42 18.80
N ALA A 822 -7.81 3.14 19.27
CA ALA A 822 -7.89 4.57 19.58
C ALA A 822 -8.16 5.40 18.32
N ALA A 823 -7.50 5.10 17.20
CA ALA A 823 -7.72 5.78 15.94
C ALA A 823 -9.15 5.57 15.40
N LYS A 824 -9.66 4.32 15.46
CA LYS A 824 -11.06 4.00 15.09
C LYS A 824 -12.07 4.72 15.98
N ALA A 825 -11.81 4.81 17.28
CA ALA A 825 -12.66 5.54 18.22
C ALA A 825 -12.74 7.04 17.89
N ILE A 826 -11.58 7.67 17.62
CA ILE A 826 -11.52 9.08 17.23
C ILE A 826 -12.23 9.32 15.89
N ASP A 827 -12.02 8.47 14.88
CA ASP A 827 -12.70 8.60 13.58
C ASP A 827 -14.22 8.48 13.70
N GLY A 828 -14.70 7.52 14.51
CA GLY A 828 -16.13 7.28 14.73
C GLY A 828 -16.88 8.49 15.29
N HIS A 829 -16.20 9.39 16.01
CA HIS A 829 -16.82 10.62 16.52
C HIS A 829 -17.05 11.71 15.45
N ALA A 830 -16.49 11.55 14.24
CA ALA A 830 -16.77 12.43 13.10
C ALA A 830 -18.15 12.18 12.45
N GLU A 831 -18.80 11.05 12.77
CA GLU A 831 -19.98 10.57 12.06
C GLU A 831 -21.18 11.54 12.06
N PRO A 832 -21.57 12.20 13.17
CA PRO A 832 -22.61 13.25 13.15
C PRO A 832 -22.30 14.40 12.17
N PHE A 833 -21.02 14.79 12.07
CA PHE A 833 -20.56 15.85 11.19
C PHE A 833 -20.64 15.44 9.72
N ARG A 834 -20.32 14.17 9.41
CA ARG A 834 -20.45 13.59 8.06
C ARG A 834 -21.90 13.59 7.60
N ARG A 835 -22.84 13.18 8.45
CA ARG A 835 -24.28 13.24 8.14
C ARG A 835 -24.77 14.67 7.88
N ALA A 836 -24.39 15.62 8.73
CA ALA A 836 -24.75 17.03 8.55
C ALA A 836 -24.21 17.59 7.22
N ARG A 837 -22.98 17.23 6.85
CA ARG A 837 -22.37 17.62 5.58
C ARG A 837 -23.10 17.05 4.37
N VAL A 838 -23.45 15.75 4.37
CA VAL A 838 -24.20 15.10 3.29
C VAL A 838 -25.57 15.76 3.11
N LEU A 839 -26.25 16.07 4.21
CA LEU A 839 -27.53 16.78 4.20
C LEU A 839 -27.41 18.14 3.49
N ILE A 840 -26.37 18.93 3.79
CA ILE A 840 -26.12 20.23 3.14
C ILE A 840 -25.81 20.05 1.65
N GLY A 841 -25.05 19.02 1.27
CA GLY A 841 -24.77 18.71 -0.13
C GLY A 841 -26.05 18.51 -0.94
N GLY A 842 -26.97 17.70 -0.44
CA GLY A 842 -28.27 17.50 -1.09
C GLY A 842 -29.12 18.78 -1.18
N MET A 843 -28.99 19.69 -0.20
CA MET A 843 -29.67 21.00 -0.25
C MET A 843 -29.08 21.97 -1.29
N LEU A 844 -27.81 21.80 -1.68
CA LEU A 844 -27.15 22.63 -2.70
C LEU A 844 -27.40 22.11 -4.12
N GLU A 845 -27.51 20.79 -4.30
CA GLU A 845 -27.73 20.16 -5.60
C GLU A 845 -29.22 20.13 -6.00
N GLY A 846 -30.12 19.99 -5.03
CA GLY A 846 -31.55 20.00 -5.28
C GLY A 846 -32.08 21.43 -5.43
N ASN A 847 -32.88 21.70 -6.47
CA ASN A 847 -33.68 22.92 -6.64
C ASN A 847 -34.82 23.05 -5.58
N THR A 848 -34.64 22.43 -4.41
CA THR A 848 -35.61 22.29 -3.31
C THR A 848 -35.30 23.23 -2.16
N THR A 849 -36.35 23.76 -1.53
CA THR A 849 -36.33 24.70 -0.41
C THR A 849 -35.40 24.26 0.73
N PHE A 850 -34.50 25.16 1.12
CA PHE A 850 -33.74 25.09 2.36
C PHE A 850 -34.63 24.78 3.56
N ASP A 851 -34.28 23.73 4.31
CA ASP A 851 -34.99 23.32 5.53
C ASP A 851 -34.14 23.63 6.77
N ARG A 852 -34.42 24.79 7.37
CA ARG A 852 -33.75 25.27 8.59
C ARG A 852 -33.82 24.28 9.73
N GLU A 853 -34.95 23.61 9.91
CA GLU A 853 -35.23 22.75 11.06
C GLU A 853 -34.42 21.46 10.97
N LYS A 854 -34.40 20.82 9.80
CA LYS A 854 -33.55 19.65 9.55
C LYS A 854 -32.07 19.95 9.73
N LEU A 855 -31.60 21.11 9.25
CA LEU A 855 -30.20 21.50 9.43
C LEU A 855 -29.89 21.70 10.92
N LEU A 856 -30.72 22.41 11.68
CA LEU A 856 -30.50 22.62 13.11
C LEU A 856 -30.45 21.31 13.90
N ILE A 857 -31.30 20.33 13.58
CA ILE A 857 -31.27 18.99 14.20
C ILE A 857 -29.91 18.32 13.95
N ALA A 858 -29.45 18.30 12.69
CA ALA A 858 -28.17 17.67 12.34
C ALA A 858 -26.97 18.38 13.02
N LEU A 859 -27.00 19.72 13.11
CA LEU A 859 -25.95 20.46 13.79
C LEU A 859 -25.99 20.30 15.33
N ASN A 860 -27.18 20.10 15.91
CA ASN A 860 -27.33 19.82 17.34
C ASN A 860 -26.65 18.51 17.73
N GLU A 861 -26.78 17.45 16.93
CA GLU A 861 -26.06 16.19 17.16
C GLU A 861 -24.53 16.39 17.18
N CYS A 862 -24.02 17.29 16.33
CA CYS A 862 -22.61 17.65 16.32
C CYS A 862 -22.19 18.35 17.62
N VAL A 863 -22.99 19.31 18.11
CA VAL A 863 -22.68 20.05 19.34
C VAL A 863 -22.83 19.18 20.59
N GLU A 864 -23.83 18.30 20.66
CA GLU A 864 -23.97 17.32 21.76
C GLU A 864 -22.77 16.39 21.82
N ARG A 865 -22.26 15.96 20.66
CA ARG A 865 -21.04 15.15 20.58
C ARG A 865 -19.83 15.89 21.16
N ILE A 866 -19.68 17.19 20.85
CA ILE A 866 -18.62 18.04 21.42
C ILE A 866 -18.77 18.18 22.93
N ALA A 867 -19.98 18.51 23.39
CA ALA A 867 -20.27 18.73 24.80
C ALA A 867 -20.01 17.50 25.68
N SER A 868 -20.07 16.30 25.11
CA SER A 868 -19.75 15.06 25.83
C SER A 868 -18.26 14.85 26.14
N GLY A 869 -17.36 15.67 25.58
CA GLY A 869 -15.91 15.48 25.66
C GLY A 869 -15.35 14.43 24.69
N ALA A 870 -16.21 13.69 23.97
CA ALA A 870 -15.81 12.65 23.04
C ALA A 870 -14.95 13.14 21.85
N THR A 871 -14.81 14.45 21.67
CA THR A 871 -14.00 15.05 20.59
C THR A 871 -12.73 15.74 21.10
N ASP A 872 -12.48 15.76 22.41
CA ASP A 872 -11.44 16.59 23.03
C ASP A 872 -10.03 16.21 22.58
N SER A 873 -9.85 14.96 22.15
CA SER A 873 -8.58 14.47 21.63
C SER A 873 -8.21 15.05 20.27
N ALA A 874 -9.18 15.51 19.46
CA ALA A 874 -8.95 15.83 18.06
C ALA A 874 -9.53 17.18 17.61
N LEU A 875 -10.72 17.57 18.09
CA LEU A 875 -11.42 18.75 17.57
C LEU A 875 -10.87 20.04 18.20
N PRO A 876 -10.37 21.01 17.40
CA PRO A 876 -9.91 22.28 17.94
C PRO A 876 -11.07 23.12 18.49
N ALA A 877 -10.86 23.75 19.65
CA ALA A 877 -11.85 24.62 20.28
C ALA A 877 -12.38 25.73 19.35
N ARG A 878 -11.55 26.26 18.45
CA ARG A 878 -11.95 27.26 17.45
C ARG A 878 -13.01 26.72 16.47
N VAL A 879 -12.91 25.45 16.07
CA VAL A 879 -13.87 24.82 15.13
C VAL A 879 -15.21 24.63 15.85
N ALA A 880 -15.18 24.13 17.09
CA ALA A 880 -16.36 24.02 17.95
C ALA A 880 -17.04 25.39 18.15
N ALA A 881 -16.27 26.44 18.46
CA ALA A 881 -16.80 27.79 18.60
C ALA A 881 -17.40 28.35 17.29
N SER A 882 -16.77 28.05 16.15
CA SER A 882 -17.28 28.48 14.84
C SER A 882 -18.62 27.80 14.52
N LEU A 883 -18.74 26.51 14.80
CA LEU A 883 -19.98 25.75 14.67
C LEU A 883 -21.09 26.33 15.55
N ALA A 884 -20.79 26.56 16.84
CA ALA A 884 -21.74 27.16 17.77
C ALA A 884 -22.18 28.57 17.35
N ASN A 885 -21.25 29.40 16.87
CA ASN A 885 -21.56 30.74 16.36
C ASN A 885 -22.47 30.71 15.13
N TYR A 886 -22.22 29.80 14.19
CA TYR A 886 -23.09 29.62 13.03
C TYR A 886 -24.50 29.18 13.46
N MET A 887 -24.60 28.21 14.38
CA MET A 887 -25.89 27.76 14.90
C MET A 887 -26.64 28.89 15.60
N LEU A 888 -25.96 29.66 16.46
CA LEU A 888 -26.56 30.82 17.13
C LEU A 888 -27.09 31.84 16.11
N TRP A 889 -26.31 32.12 15.07
CA TRP A 889 -26.76 33.01 13.98
C TRP A 889 -27.99 32.43 13.27
N LEU A 890 -27.99 31.14 12.92
CA LEU A 890 -29.07 30.48 12.18
C LEU A 890 -30.37 30.40 13.00
N VAL A 891 -30.27 30.18 14.31
CA VAL A 891 -31.43 30.18 15.23
C VAL A 891 -32.11 31.55 15.25
N ASN A 892 -31.36 32.63 15.09
CA ASN A 892 -31.91 33.99 15.04
C ASN A 892 -32.46 34.41 13.67
N GLN A 893 -32.38 33.56 12.64
CA GLN A 893 -32.96 33.83 11.32
C GLN A 893 -34.44 33.45 11.25
N ALA A 894 -35.15 34.05 10.29
CA ALA A 894 -36.53 33.69 9.98
C ALA A 894 -36.66 32.22 9.58
N ARG A 895 -37.77 31.58 9.94
CA ARG A 895 -38.02 30.17 9.58
C ARG A 895 -38.00 29.92 8.06
N ALA A 896 -38.33 30.95 7.27
CA ALA A 896 -38.42 30.91 5.81
C ALA A 896 -37.19 31.51 5.09
N ILE A 897 -36.02 31.58 5.75
CA ILE A 897 -34.78 32.06 5.12
C ILE A 897 -34.45 31.27 3.84
N GLN A 898 -33.94 31.97 2.83
CA GLN A 898 -33.59 31.36 1.54
C GLN A 898 -32.23 30.66 1.59
N ALA A 899 -32.02 29.65 0.74
CA ALA A 899 -30.76 28.90 0.68
C ALA A 899 -29.53 29.80 0.41
N THR A 900 -29.71 30.82 -0.43
CA THR A 900 -28.68 31.83 -0.77
C THR A 900 -28.30 32.72 0.41
N GLU A 901 -29.22 32.94 1.34
CA GLU A 901 -29.02 33.75 2.55
C GLU A 901 -28.56 32.89 3.74
N ALA A 902 -28.77 31.56 3.69
CA ALA A 902 -28.48 30.64 4.76
C ALA A 902 -26.98 30.37 4.98
N ARG A 903 -26.07 30.97 4.19
CA ARG A 903 -24.60 30.83 4.33
C ARG A 903 -24.13 29.37 4.35
N LEU A 904 -24.77 28.51 3.55
CA LEU A 904 -24.44 27.08 3.43
C LEU A 904 -22.94 26.80 3.14
N PRO A 905 -22.23 27.60 2.31
CA PRO A 905 -20.79 27.42 2.11
C PRO A 905 -19.94 27.57 3.39
N ASP A 906 -20.35 28.46 4.30
CA ASP A 906 -19.61 28.73 5.54
C ASP A 906 -19.70 27.53 6.49
N ILE A 907 -20.91 27.00 6.71
CA ILE A 907 -21.10 25.81 7.55
C ILE A 907 -20.47 24.57 6.91
N LEU A 908 -20.52 24.45 5.58
CA LEU A 908 -19.84 23.37 4.87
C LEU A 908 -18.33 23.41 5.13
N THR A 909 -17.73 24.60 5.12
CA THR A 909 -16.32 24.80 5.45
C THR A 909 -16.00 24.39 6.90
N ILE A 910 -16.85 24.76 7.86
CA ILE A 910 -16.69 24.39 9.27
C ILE A 910 -16.80 22.87 9.46
N LEU A 911 -17.80 22.24 8.86
CA LEU A 911 -18.02 20.79 8.96
C LEU A 911 -16.91 20.01 8.27
N ASN A 912 -16.47 20.43 7.08
CA ASN A 912 -15.32 19.85 6.40
C ASN A 912 -14.09 19.90 7.32
N LYS A 913 -13.85 21.04 7.99
CA LYS A 913 -12.73 21.17 8.93
C LYS A 913 -12.87 20.25 10.14
N ALA A 914 -14.06 20.14 10.73
CA ALA A 914 -14.30 19.22 11.85
C ALA A 914 -14.05 17.76 11.45
N ILE A 915 -14.59 17.32 10.31
CA ILE A 915 -14.39 15.98 9.75
C ILE A 915 -12.89 15.73 9.50
N GLU A 916 -12.20 16.69 8.89
CA GLU A 916 -10.77 16.60 8.59
C GLU A 916 -9.92 16.37 9.86
N GLU A 917 -10.22 17.06 10.96
CA GLU A 917 -9.44 16.93 12.21
C GLU A 917 -9.71 15.64 12.98
N MET A 918 -10.89 15.03 12.85
CA MET A 918 -11.24 13.77 13.53
C MET A 918 -10.98 12.53 12.68
N THR A 919 -11.01 12.67 11.36
CA THR A 919 -10.88 11.52 10.46
C THR A 919 -9.51 10.84 10.62
N ARG A 920 -9.50 9.50 10.77
CA ARG A 920 -8.30 8.66 10.81
C ARG A 920 -8.33 7.66 9.67
N PRO A 921 -7.53 7.86 8.60
CA PRO A 921 -7.21 6.75 7.72
C PRO A 921 -6.40 5.72 8.53
N ILE A 922 -6.89 4.51 8.70
CA ILE A 922 -6.23 3.50 9.54
C ILE A 922 -5.05 2.84 8.81
N ASP A 923 -5.19 2.55 7.50
CA ASP A 923 -4.14 1.91 6.68
C ASP A 923 -3.15 2.90 6.06
N THR A 924 -3.48 4.19 6.08
CA THR A 924 -2.65 5.25 5.50
C THR A 924 -2.48 6.40 6.48
N ILE A 925 -1.64 7.36 6.16
CA ILE A 925 -1.41 8.54 7.00
C ILE A 925 -1.87 9.80 6.25
N ARG A 926 -2.36 10.82 6.98
CA ARG A 926 -2.96 12.05 6.42
C ARG A 926 -2.06 12.71 5.37
N HIS A 927 -0.76 12.65 5.60
CA HIS A 927 0.30 12.96 4.64
C HIS A 927 1.32 11.83 4.72
N GLN A 928 1.82 11.34 3.59
CA GLN A 928 2.84 10.30 3.62
C GLN A 928 4.12 10.90 4.23
N ALA A 929 4.43 10.55 5.48
CA ALA A 929 5.73 10.83 6.08
C ALA A 929 6.86 10.19 5.25
N LYS A 930 6.56 9.07 4.56
CA LYS A 930 7.45 8.45 3.55
C LYS A 930 7.60 9.26 2.25
N THR A 931 6.74 10.26 1.98
CA THR A 931 6.88 11.16 0.83
C THR A 931 7.47 12.53 1.16
N VAL A 932 7.64 12.88 2.44
CA VAL A 932 8.45 14.05 2.80
C VAL A 932 9.91 13.84 2.37
N THR A 933 10.38 12.60 2.33
CA THR A 933 11.68 12.22 1.73
C THR A 933 11.72 12.25 0.20
N VAL A 934 10.59 12.49 -0.49
CA VAL A 934 10.53 12.71 -1.96
C VAL A 934 9.95 14.08 -2.35
N GLY A 935 10.01 15.07 -1.46
CA GLY A 935 9.98 16.48 -1.86
C GLY A 935 8.62 17.17 -1.94
N ILE A 936 7.57 16.66 -1.29
CA ILE A 936 6.26 17.34 -1.31
C ILE A 936 6.27 18.56 -0.37
N SER A 937 6.16 19.76 -0.95
CA SER A 937 5.96 21.01 -0.21
C SER A 937 4.46 21.33 -0.04
N ARG A 938 4.10 21.96 1.09
CA ARG A 938 2.71 22.42 1.32
C ARG A 938 2.38 23.56 0.35
N PRO A 939 1.13 23.65 -0.16
CA PRO A 939 0.63 24.93 -0.67
C PRO A 939 0.71 25.97 0.47
N GLN A 940 1.30 27.13 0.20
CA GLN A 940 1.14 28.29 1.07
C GLN A 940 -0.36 28.64 1.08
N GLY A 941 -0.95 28.60 2.27
CA GLY A 941 -2.38 28.85 2.50
C GLY A 941 -2.78 30.30 2.35
#